data_AF-A0A0F9HY41-F1
#
_entry.id   AF-A0A0F9HY41-F1
#
_cell.length_a   1.000
_cell.length_b   1.000
_cell.length_c   1.000
_cell.angle_alpha   90.00
_cell.angle_beta   90.00
_cell.angle_gamma   90.00
#
_symmetry.space_group_name_H-M   'P 1'
#
loop_
_entity.id
_entity.type
_entity.pdbx_description
1 polymer ?
#
loop_
_entity_poly.entity_id
_entity_poly.type
_entity_poly.pdbx_seq_one_letter_code
_entity_poly.pdbx_strand_id
1 'polypeptide(L)'
;MRIVKYSVFLFCAMTASAAPSERVADYDAALAYAAANDKDIVVYQRGSDWSQLGEMLYNDVWQKSALTDALGDGFVLVAVDRQENLGAKPVVGRPPVDAPTSYQRTLAPQKYLEQTVELEKPLSACDITKVTSEEEVEYTRQADGSWLASGKNPANDTITLELVPAIDGRIIRLDFLLDDSLPGKGPGRAPNGNFAISEIEVAGPDDSVISSEAAWANAGPAKWVAALLIDGISANNDNQWLADGHFHLRRTVFLVLNKPVKKGTPITVKLICVSPWASHIPGRIHAAVLNDKELASTLSRHFTADQARLKNAKFTWLGDDVPRVSLMDKEGRPVDSFDNPRDGLTPTALAETIKAMMKKRAERDNFWAKAKIVNGDAKAEHLLKGLEALGDGLLFDPKYLPVHTEIKAADPDDSSGCARRLQFAPDPRTLPKLVNDALALTADKKYEEALAQLDKEIKNPQNKWLTPEQVQRIMIGKFHVYLRWPDNQEQRFEIQRQIRDHDPTTFWGLGAAGYLEMHGKTREPHALCYGWLAAHVKPGTHTWTYSMGTQMYFDHKGKYTFRILHAGGKDSLKIKKVSLYEEETMIDSAEPNEELAPLGKIEVSLELRKWNPSRKLQLKIDYEAAENKTDLNGIFQVDPLL
;
A
#
# COMPACT_ATOMS: atom_id res chain seq x y z
N MET A 1 9.65 48.24 -47.95
CA MET A 1 8.18 48.07 -48.03
C MET A 1 7.91 46.57 -48.00
N ARG A 2 7.55 46.01 -46.84
CA ARG A 2 7.31 44.57 -46.62
C ARG A 2 5.86 44.23 -47.01
N ILE A 3 5.69 43.24 -47.88
CA ILE A 3 4.38 42.62 -48.15
C ILE A 3 4.37 41.31 -47.36
N VAL A 4 3.51 41.25 -46.34
CA VAL A 4 3.26 40.08 -45.49
C VAL A 4 2.19 39.23 -46.17
N LYS A 5 2.50 37.96 -46.45
CA LYS A 5 1.50 36.95 -46.86
C LYS A 5 0.86 36.36 -45.61
N TYR A 6 -0.46 36.51 -45.46
CA TYR A 6 -1.25 35.80 -44.47
C TYR A 6 -1.56 34.39 -44.98
N SER A 7 -1.09 33.36 -44.28
CA SER A 7 -1.57 32.00 -44.44
C SER A 7 -2.71 31.77 -43.45
N VAL A 8 -3.92 31.58 -43.98
CA VAL A 8 -5.11 31.17 -43.22
C VAL A 8 -4.97 29.68 -42.89
N PHE A 9 -4.78 29.35 -41.61
CA PHE A 9 -4.90 27.96 -41.13
C PHE A 9 -6.39 27.65 -40.96
N LEU A 10 -6.90 26.76 -41.82
CA LEU A 10 -8.22 26.16 -41.68
C LEU A 10 -8.15 25.15 -40.54
N PHE A 11 -8.71 25.48 -39.37
CA PHE A 11 -8.87 24.55 -38.26
C PHE A 11 -10.01 23.57 -38.61
N CYS A 12 -9.66 22.43 -39.21
CA CYS A 12 -10.59 21.32 -39.34
C CYS A 12 -10.71 20.67 -37.95
N ALA A 13 -11.79 20.99 -37.24
CA ALA A 13 -12.15 20.29 -36.01
C ALA A 13 -12.49 18.83 -36.39
N MET A 14 -11.50 17.94 -36.31
CA MET A 14 -11.78 16.51 -36.23
C MET A 14 -12.51 16.30 -34.91
N THR A 15 -13.80 15.99 -34.98
CA THR A 15 -14.50 15.35 -33.87
C THR A 15 -13.85 13.98 -33.68
N ALA A 16 -12.84 13.91 -32.80
CA ALA A 16 -12.30 12.64 -32.35
C ALA A 16 -13.45 11.92 -31.64
N SER A 17 -13.98 10.86 -32.27
CA SER A 17 -14.77 9.88 -31.52
C SER A 17 -13.88 9.40 -30.39
N ALA A 18 -14.33 9.52 -29.14
CA ALA A 18 -13.57 9.05 -28.01
C ALA A 18 -13.24 7.56 -28.23
N ALA A 19 -11.96 7.19 -28.07
CA ALA A 19 -11.56 5.80 -28.21
C ALA A 19 -12.19 4.97 -27.08
N PRO A 20 -12.61 3.72 -27.34
CA PRO A 20 -13.21 2.85 -26.33
C PRO A 20 -12.29 2.64 -25.13
N SER A 21 -12.87 2.31 -23.98
CA SER A 21 -12.06 1.95 -22.80
C SER A 21 -11.14 0.78 -23.12
N GLU A 22 -9.85 0.96 -22.83
CA GLU A 22 -8.79 0.03 -23.23
C GLU A 22 -7.96 -0.39 -22.01
N ARG A 23 -7.51 -1.65 -22.01
CA ARG A 23 -6.58 -2.15 -21.00
C ARG A 23 -5.15 -1.97 -21.49
N VAL A 24 -4.30 -1.39 -20.66
CA VAL A 24 -2.87 -1.26 -20.90
C VAL A 24 -2.07 -2.18 -19.99
N ALA A 25 -0.82 -2.45 -20.36
CA ALA A 25 0.02 -3.43 -19.68
C ALA A 25 0.48 -2.99 -18.28
N ASP A 26 0.70 -1.69 -18.09
CA ASP A 26 1.30 -1.13 -16.87
C ASP A 26 0.88 0.33 -16.66
N TYR A 27 1.14 0.83 -15.44
CA TYR A 27 0.68 2.14 -15.01
C TYR A 27 1.41 3.30 -15.71
N ASP A 28 2.67 3.10 -16.10
CA ASP A 28 3.39 4.08 -16.90
C ASP A 28 2.74 4.27 -18.28
N ALA A 29 2.36 3.18 -18.94
CA ALA A 29 1.58 3.21 -20.16
C ALA A 29 0.19 3.84 -19.93
N ALA A 30 -0.45 3.57 -18.79
CA ALA A 30 -1.75 4.15 -18.44
C ALA A 30 -1.68 5.67 -18.32
N LEU A 31 -0.68 6.21 -17.62
CA LEU A 31 -0.45 7.64 -17.50
C LEU A 31 -0.22 8.31 -18.85
N ALA A 32 0.65 7.73 -19.69
CA ALA A 32 0.93 8.27 -21.01
C ALA A 32 -0.32 8.27 -21.90
N TYR A 33 -1.07 7.17 -21.91
CA TYR A 33 -2.27 7.02 -22.72
C TYR A 33 -3.40 7.94 -22.23
N ALA A 34 -3.60 8.04 -20.91
CA ALA A 34 -4.59 8.91 -20.28
C ALA A 34 -4.38 10.39 -20.66
N ALA A 35 -3.14 10.88 -20.52
CA ALA A 35 -2.79 12.24 -20.85
C ALA A 35 -2.98 12.54 -22.35
N ALA A 36 -2.63 11.60 -23.23
CA ALA A 36 -2.73 11.77 -24.68
C ALA A 36 -4.18 11.75 -25.20
N ASN A 37 -5.08 11.05 -24.50
CA ASN A 37 -6.45 10.79 -24.97
C ASN A 37 -7.54 11.39 -24.08
N ASP A 38 -7.17 12.23 -23.10
CA ASP A 38 -8.08 12.86 -22.14
C ASP A 38 -8.97 11.84 -21.39
N LYS A 39 -8.34 10.75 -20.91
CA LYS A 39 -9.04 9.67 -20.19
C LYS A 39 -8.67 9.65 -18.71
N ASP A 40 -9.62 9.28 -17.87
CA ASP A 40 -9.35 8.95 -16.46
C ASP A 40 -8.76 7.53 -16.36
N ILE A 41 -7.99 7.26 -15.31
CA ILE A 41 -7.31 5.98 -15.10
C ILE A 41 -8.05 5.15 -14.06
N VAL A 42 -8.43 3.93 -14.41
CA VAL A 42 -8.96 2.93 -13.48
C VAL A 42 -7.86 1.91 -13.19
N VAL A 43 -7.45 1.85 -11.93
CA VAL A 43 -6.41 0.92 -11.47
C VAL A 43 -7.05 -0.20 -10.68
N TYR A 44 -6.84 -1.45 -11.11
CA TYR A 44 -7.14 -2.62 -10.31
C TYR A 44 -5.90 -3.13 -9.61
N GLN A 45 -5.84 -2.89 -8.30
CA GLN A 45 -4.82 -3.47 -7.45
C GLN A 45 -5.26 -4.87 -7.02
N ARG A 46 -4.45 -5.88 -7.37
CA ARG A 46 -4.65 -7.28 -6.98
C ARG A 46 -3.47 -7.79 -6.15
N GLY A 47 -3.63 -8.96 -5.54
CA GLY A 47 -2.56 -9.65 -4.82
C GLY A 47 -2.54 -11.10 -5.26
N SER A 48 -1.87 -11.41 -6.37
CA SER A 48 -2.08 -12.68 -7.07
C SER A 48 -1.69 -13.91 -6.27
N ASP A 49 -0.69 -13.80 -5.40
CA ASP A 49 -0.13 -14.88 -4.59
C ASP A 49 -0.73 -15.01 -3.18
N TRP A 50 -1.73 -14.18 -2.82
CA TRP A 50 -2.37 -14.25 -1.49
C TRP A 50 -3.87 -13.93 -1.47
N SER A 51 -4.40 -13.19 -2.46
CA SER A 51 -5.81 -12.75 -2.49
C SER A 51 -6.65 -13.58 -3.46
N GLN A 52 -7.34 -14.61 -2.94
CA GLN A 52 -8.25 -15.44 -3.74
C GLN A 52 -9.40 -14.63 -4.35
N LEU A 53 -10.02 -13.77 -3.56
CA LEU A 53 -11.08 -12.87 -4.04
C LEU A 53 -10.56 -11.96 -5.15
N GLY A 54 -9.34 -11.45 -5.02
CA GLY A 54 -8.70 -10.63 -6.05
C GLY A 54 -8.45 -11.38 -7.34
N GLU A 55 -8.07 -12.65 -7.27
CA GLU A 55 -7.90 -13.49 -8.46
C GLU A 55 -9.22 -13.85 -9.13
N MET A 56 -10.26 -14.17 -8.35
CA MET A 56 -11.59 -14.41 -8.90
C MET A 56 -12.11 -13.17 -9.62
N LEU A 57 -12.04 -12.00 -8.98
CA LEU A 57 -12.43 -10.74 -9.59
C LEU A 57 -11.61 -10.39 -10.83
N TYR A 58 -10.31 -10.67 -10.82
CA TYR A 58 -9.46 -10.45 -11.98
C TYR A 58 -9.98 -11.22 -13.20
N ASN A 59 -10.21 -12.52 -13.03
CA ASN A 59 -10.55 -13.43 -14.12
C ASN A 59 -12.03 -13.32 -14.55
N ASP A 60 -12.93 -13.12 -13.60
CA ASP A 60 -14.38 -13.21 -13.82
C ASP A 60 -15.04 -11.85 -14.06
N VAL A 61 -14.38 -10.75 -13.67
CA VAL A 61 -14.91 -9.40 -13.82
C VAL A 61 -13.95 -8.52 -14.61
N TRP A 62 -12.74 -8.30 -14.10
CA TRP A 62 -11.80 -7.32 -14.63
C TRP A 62 -11.37 -7.62 -16.06
N GLN A 63 -11.17 -8.88 -16.42
CA GLN A 63 -10.75 -9.30 -17.77
C GLN A 63 -11.90 -9.42 -18.79
N LYS A 64 -13.17 -9.27 -18.37
CA LYS A 64 -14.31 -9.43 -19.29
C LYS A 64 -14.50 -8.19 -20.17
N SER A 65 -14.80 -8.39 -21.47
CA SER A 65 -15.16 -7.29 -22.38
C SER A 65 -16.41 -6.53 -21.90
N ALA A 66 -17.34 -7.24 -21.27
CA ALA A 66 -18.54 -6.64 -20.69
C ALA A 66 -18.25 -5.49 -19.70
N LEU A 67 -17.08 -5.48 -19.04
CA LEU A 67 -16.69 -4.37 -18.15
C LEU A 67 -16.36 -3.11 -18.97
N THR A 68 -15.55 -3.26 -20.01
CA THR A 68 -15.20 -2.14 -20.90
C THR A 68 -16.42 -1.64 -21.68
N ASP A 69 -17.30 -2.54 -22.11
CA ASP A 69 -18.55 -2.19 -22.78
C ASP A 69 -19.48 -1.41 -21.84
N ALA A 70 -19.60 -1.85 -20.58
CA ALA A 70 -20.42 -1.17 -19.58
C ALA A 70 -19.82 0.18 -19.12
N LEU A 71 -18.50 0.33 -19.11
CA LEU A 71 -17.83 1.60 -18.79
C LEU A 71 -18.05 2.65 -19.89
N GLY A 72 -18.00 2.23 -21.16
CA GLY A 72 -18.08 3.11 -22.33
C GLY A 72 -16.73 3.76 -22.65
N ASP A 73 -16.75 4.97 -23.19
CA ASP A 73 -15.53 5.72 -23.51
C ASP A 73 -15.09 6.59 -22.33
N GLY A 74 -13.79 6.92 -22.25
CA GLY A 74 -13.27 7.86 -21.26
C GLY A 74 -12.36 7.27 -20.18
N PHE A 75 -12.12 5.96 -20.21
CA PHE A 75 -11.22 5.31 -19.26
C PHE A 75 -10.05 4.58 -19.93
N VAL A 76 -8.94 4.51 -19.22
CA VAL A 76 -7.90 3.50 -19.43
C VAL A 76 -7.83 2.61 -18.20
N LEU A 77 -7.79 1.30 -18.42
CA LEU A 77 -7.78 0.30 -17.36
C LEU A 77 -6.37 -0.28 -17.24
N VAL A 78 -5.89 -0.43 -16.02
CA VAL A 78 -4.61 -1.07 -15.74
C VAL A 78 -4.68 -1.91 -14.48
N ALA A 79 -4.06 -3.09 -14.50
CA ALA A 79 -3.92 -3.92 -13.31
C ALA A 79 -2.52 -3.76 -12.72
N VAL A 80 -2.44 -3.59 -11.40
CA VAL A 80 -1.20 -3.53 -10.64
C VAL A 80 -1.20 -4.69 -9.66
N ASP A 81 -0.24 -5.61 -9.79
CA ASP A 81 -0.12 -6.76 -8.90
C ASP A 81 0.81 -6.45 -7.72
N ARG A 82 0.28 -6.59 -6.50
CA ARG A 82 0.99 -6.44 -5.23
C ARG A 82 1.30 -7.83 -4.68
N GLN A 83 2.25 -8.52 -5.32
CA GLN A 83 2.71 -9.82 -4.84
C GLN A 83 3.43 -9.68 -3.49
N GLU A 84 3.18 -10.60 -2.57
CA GLU A 84 3.97 -10.72 -1.33
C GLU A 84 5.30 -11.43 -1.60
N ASN A 85 5.27 -12.40 -2.51
CA ASN A 85 6.40 -13.19 -2.97
C ASN A 85 6.53 -13.02 -4.50
N LEU A 86 7.49 -12.20 -4.96
CA LEU A 86 7.66 -11.94 -6.39
C LEU A 86 7.90 -13.24 -7.17
N GLY A 87 7.12 -13.45 -8.23
CA GLY A 87 7.18 -14.64 -9.08
C GLY A 87 6.51 -15.89 -8.49
N ALA A 88 5.85 -15.77 -7.33
CA ALA A 88 5.00 -16.83 -6.82
C ALA A 88 3.80 -17.08 -7.75
N LYS A 89 3.30 -18.32 -7.69
CA LYS A 89 2.15 -18.73 -8.51
C LYS A 89 0.86 -18.13 -7.94
N PRO A 90 -0.11 -17.75 -8.78
CA PRO A 90 -1.39 -17.25 -8.30
C PRO A 90 -2.17 -18.27 -7.45
N VAL A 91 -2.95 -17.82 -6.45
CA VAL A 91 -3.66 -18.68 -5.47
C VAL A 91 -4.96 -19.29 -6.01
N VAL A 92 -5.13 -19.42 -7.31
CA VAL A 92 -6.35 -19.98 -7.89
C VAL A 92 -6.46 -21.49 -7.52
N GLY A 93 -7.32 -21.85 -6.55
CA GLY A 93 -7.76 -23.25 -6.35
C GLY A 93 -7.72 -23.92 -4.95
N ARG A 94 -7.17 -23.34 -3.86
CA ARG A 94 -7.40 -23.75 -2.43
C ARG A 94 -6.57 -22.86 -1.47
N PRO A 95 -6.97 -22.61 -0.20
CA PRO A 95 -6.28 -21.67 0.69
C PRO A 95 -5.25 -22.36 1.60
N PRO A 96 -4.23 -21.64 2.11
CA PRO A 96 -3.81 -21.80 3.49
C PRO A 96 -4.77 -21.01 4.38
N VAL A 97 -5.37 -21.70 5.35
CA VAL A 97 -6.31 -21.16 6.35
C VAL A 97 -5.57 -20.33 7.42
N ASP A 98 -4.24 -20.27 7.36
CA ASP A 98 -3.39 -19.57 8.33
C ASP A 98 -2.35 -18.70 7.60
N ALA A 99 -2.74 -17.50 7.14
CA ALA A 99 -1.80 -16.52 6.62
C ALA A 99 -1.39 -15.54 7.75
N PRO A 100 -0.08 -15.34 8.02
CA PRO A 100 0.37 -14.43 9.06
C PRO A 100 0.04 -12.96 8.72
N THR A 101 -0.29 -12.18 9.75
CA THR A 101 -0.65 -10.76 9.67
C THR A 101 0.49 -9.90 9.13
N SER A 102 0.16 -9.03 8.15
CA SER A 102 0.59 -7.64 7.83
C SER A 102 1.99 -7.06 8.17
N TYR A 103 2.85 -7.72 8.95
CA TYR A 103 4.12 -7.18 9.45
C TYR A 103 5.38 -7.77 8.78
N GLN A 104 5.23 -8.70 7.83
CA GLN A 104 6.36 -9.21 7.01
C GLN A 104 6.43 -8.54 5.63
N ARG A 105 5.87 -7.33 5.52
CA ARG A 105 5.82 -6.57 4.28
C ARG A 105 7.11 -5.77 4.14
N THR A 106 7.89 -6.11 3.11
CA THR A 106 9.26 -5.67 2.76
C THR A 106 10.36 -6.63 3.25
N LEU A 107 11.15 -7.14 2.29
CA LEU A 107 12.28 -8.10 2.36
C LEU A 107 12.03 -9.58 1.97
N ALA A 108 10.81 -10.00 1.61
CA ALA A 108 10.53 -11.41 1.27
C ALA A 108 10.93 -11.93 -0.14
N PRO A 109 11.03 -11.13 -1.23
CA PRO A 109 11.25 -11.69 -2.58
C PRO A 109 12.62 -12.33 -2.79
N GLN A 110 13.66 -11.64 -2.35
CA GLN A 110 15.03 -12.12 -2.46
C GLN A 110 15.28 -13.28 -1.48
N LYS A 111 14.67 -13.21 -0.30
CA LYS A 111 14.75 -14.27 0.71
C LYS A 111 14.12 -15.58 0.23
N TYR A 112 13.03 -15.55 -0.55
CA TYR A 112 12.47 -16.76 -1.15
C TYR A 112 13.45 -17.42 -2.12
N LEU A 113 14.07 -16.67 -3.03
CA LEU A 113 15.10 -17.21 -3.94
C LEU A 113 16.37 -17.66 -3.20
N GLU A 114 16.84 -16.90 -2.22
CA GLU A 114 17.95 -17.28 -1.33
C GLU A 114 17.66 -18.57 -0.55
N GLN A 115 16.41 -18.81 -0.18
CA GLN A 115 15.98 -20.01 0.56
C GLN A 115 15.64 -21.20 -0.36
N THR A 116 15.25 -20.98 -1.62
CA THR A 116 14.75 -22.03 -2.53
C THR A 116 15.85 -22.72 -3.32
N VAL A 117 16.80 -23.31 -2.60
CA VAL A 117 17.64 -24.44 -3.09
C VAL A 117 18.85 -23.97 -3.94
N GLU A 118 20.05 -24.04 -3.35
CA GLU A 118 21.40 -24.01 -3.99
C GLU A 118 22.13 -22.68 -4.29
N LEU A 119 21.59 -21.51 -3.97
CA LEU A 119 22.25 -20.23 -4.30
C LEU A 119 23.61 -20.01 -3.62
N GLU A 120 23.81 -20.45 -2.38
CA GLU A 120 25.07 -20.26 -1.65
C GLU A 120 26.17 -21.29 -1.97
N LYS A 121 25.83 -22.42 -2.61
CA LYS A 121 26.83 -23.46 -2.90
C LYS A 121 27.88 -22.92 -3.90
N PRO A 122 29.18 -23.08 -3.63
CA PRO A 122 30.22 -22.81 -4.62
C PRO A 122 29.98 -23.67 -5.87
N LEU A 123 30.24 -23.10 -7.05
CA LEU A 123 30.28 -23.88 -8.28
C LEU A 123 31.38 -24.94 -8.17
N SER A 124 31.05 -26.20 -8.41
CA SER A 124 32.02 -27.30 -8.31
C SER A 124 32.95 -27.42 -9.52
N ALA A 125 32.59 -26.78 -10.64
CA ALA A 125 33.37 -26.74 -11.87
C ALA A 125 33.26 -25.36 -12.55
N CYS A 126 34.31 -24.95 -13.26
CA CYS A 126 34.32 -23.73 -14.07
C CYS A 126 34.32 -24.10 -15.56
N ASP A 127 33.31 -23.66 -16.29
CA ASP A 127 33.20 -23.87 -17.74
C ASP A 127 34.07 -22.87 -18.53
N ILE A 128 34.62 -21.84 -17.89
CA ILE A 128 35.48 -20.83 -18.54
C ILE A 128 36.80 -21.46 -18.96
N THR A 129 37.06 -21.49 -20.26
CA THR A 129 38.32 -21.95 -20.85
C THR A 129 39.30 -20.82 -21.13
N LYS A 130 38.80 -19.59 -21.36
CA LYS A 130 39.62 -18.41 -21.62
C LYS A 130 38.90 -17.13 -21.25
N VAL A 131 39.66 -16.13 -20.83
CA VAL A 131 39.19 -14.76 -20.57
C VAL A 131 40.08 -13.78 -21.32
N THR A 132 39.46 -12.80 -21.98
CA THR A 132 40.14 -11.70 -22.68
C THR A 132 39.47 -10.37 -22.34
N SER A 133 40.22 -9.27 -22.50
CA SER A 133 39.79 -7.90 -22.20
C SER A 133 40.16 -7.02 -23.39
N GLU A 134 39.26 -6.11 -23.78
CA GLU A 134 39.52 -5.11 -24.84
C GLU A 134 40.54 -4.07 -24.39
N GLU A 135 40.66 -3.85 -23.08
CA GLU A 135 41.59 -2.90 -22.47
C GLU A 135 42.90 -3.54 -21.96
N GLU A 136 43.18 -4.77 -22.39
CA GLU A 136 44.40 -5.53 -22.09
C GLU A 136 44.59 -5.82 -20.59
N VAL A 137 43.51 -6.07 -19.85
CA VAL A 137 43.57 -6.56 -18.46
C VAL A 137 44.04 -8.02 -18.43
N GLU A 138 44.98 -8.33 -17.54
CA GLU A 138 45.51 -9.68 -17.36
C GLU A 138 44.58 -10.53 -16.48
N TYR A 139 44.16 -11.71 -16.97
CA TYR A 139 43.37 -12.68 -16.20
C TYR A 139 44.13 -13.99 -16.03
N THR A 140 44.32 -14.41 -14.77
CA THR A 140 45.03 -15.64 -14.42
C THR A 140 44.08 -16.68 -13.84
N ARG A 141 44.07 -17.88 -14.43
CA ARG A 141 43.27 -19.01 -13.96
C ARG A 141 43.80 -19.52 -12.60
N GLN A 142 42.88 -19.68 -11.65
CA GLN A 142 43.14 -20.13 -10.29
C GLN A 142 42.94 -21.64 -10.12
N ALA A 143 43.34 -22.18 -8.97
CA ALA A 143 43.27 -23.61 -8.66
C ALA A 143 41.82 -24.15 -8.64
N ASP A 144 40.85 -23.31 -8.25
CA ASP A 144 39.42 -23.64 -8.29
C ASP A 144 38.77 -23.45 -9.67
N GLY A 145 39.57 -23.06 -10.67
CA GLY A 145 39.13 -22.82 -12.04
C GLY A 145 38.58 -21.43 -12.32
N SER A 146 38.38 -20.59 -11.30
CA SER A 146 38.03 -19.17 -11.49
C SER A 146 39.17 -18.37 -12.13
N TRP A 147 38.88 -17.18 -12.62
CA TRP A 147 39.85 -16.30 -13.28
C TRP A 147 39.98 -14.99 -12.52
N LEU A 148 41.20 -14.65 -12.08
CA LEU A 148 41.50 -13.46 -11.28
C LEU A 148 42.18 -12.40 -12.16
N ALA A 149 41.62 -11.19 -12.17
CA ALA A 149 42.17 -10.03 -12.85
C ALA A 149 43.37 -9.45 -12.09
N SER A 150 44.34 -8.93 -12.83
CA SER A 150 45.51 -8.21 -12.31
C SER A 150 45.98 -7.13 -13.29
N GLY A 151 47.03 -6.38 -12.94
CA GLY A 151 47.57 -5.33 -13.80
C GLY A 151 46.65 -4.11 -13.93
N LYS A 152 46.56 -3.54 -15.15
CA LYS A 152 45.80 -2.32 -15.47
C LYS A 152 44.34 -2.42 -15.04
N ASN A 153 43.77 -1.34 -14.48
CA ASN A 153 42.34 -1.24 -14.17
C ASN A 153 41.69 -0.08 -14.96
N PRO A 154 41.15 -0.34 -16.17
CA PRO A 154 40.64 0.69 -17.06
C PRO A 154 39.37 1.35 -16.51
N ALA A 155 38.97 2.48 -17.11
CA ALA A 155 37.74 3.16 -16.70
C ALA A 155 36.48 2.34 -17.03
N ASN A 156 36.45 1.77 -18.23
CA ASN A 156 35.45 0.85 -18.77
C ASN A 156 36.18 -0.33 -19.42
N ASP A 157 35.52 -1.46 -19.65
CA ASP A 157 36.11 -2.61 -20.36
C ASP A 157 35.01 -3.51 -20.94
N THR A 158 35.36 -4.32 -21.93
CA THR A 158 34.54 -5.46 -22.36
C THR A 158 35.33 -6.74 -22.07
N ILE A 159 34.85 -7.53 -21.13
CA ILE A 159 35.47 -8.80 -20.76
C ILE A 159 34.79 -9.92 -21.53
N THR A 160 35.55 -10.66 -22.35
CA THR A 160 35.02 -11.80 -23.10
C THR A 160 35.45 -13.10 -22.45
N LEU A 161 34.46 -13.90 -22.04
CA LEU A 161 34.61 -15.25 -21.50
C LEU A 161 34.28 -16.27 -22.59
N GLU A 162 35.23 -17.16 -22.90
CA GLU A 162 34.95 -18.36 -23.69
C GLU A 162 34.58 -19.50 -22.74
N LEU A 163 33.38 -20.06 -22.91
CA LEU A 163 32.86 -21.16 -22.09
C LEU A 163 32.70 -22.43 -22.95
N VAL A 164 33.09 -23.57 -22.39
CA VAL A 164 32.77 -24.89 -22.95
C VAL A 164 31.88 -25.61 -21.94
N PRO A 165 30.54 -25.64 -22.15
CA PRO A 165 29.61 -26.19 -21.17
C PRO A 165 29.90 -27.66 -20.84
N ALA A 166 30.01 -27.99 -19.56
CA ALA A 166 30.19 -29.38 -19.12
C ALA A 166 28.91 -30.23 -19.26
N ILE A 167 27.75 -29.58 -19.36
CA ILE A 167 26.42 -30.17 -19.47
C ILE A 167 25.53 -29.42 -20.47
N ASP A 168 24.47 -30.07 -20.94
CA ASP A 168 23.35 -29.38 -21.59
C ASP A 168 22.61 -28.55 -20.54
N GLY A 169 22.26 -27.31 -20.84
CA GLY A 169 21.56 -26.46 -19.87
C GLY A 169 21.08 -25.15 -20.47
N ARG A 170 20.23 -24.45 -19.72
CA ARG A 170 19.66 -23.16 -20.17
C ARG A 170 19.93 -22.01 -19.21
N ILE A 171 20.69 -22.26 -18.15
CA ILE A 171 21.05 -21.24 -17.17
C ILE A 171 22.57 -21.04 -17.26
N ILE A 172 23.03 -19.81 -17.37
CA ILE A 172 24.42 -19.44 -17.09
C ILE A 172 24.47 -18.83 -15.70
N ARG A 173 25.24 -19.43 -14.80
CA ARG A 173 25.58 -18.84 -13.50
C ARG A 173 26.94 -18.16 -13.62
N LEU A 174 27.01 -16.88 -13.28
CA LEU A 174 28.23 -16.10 -13.14
C LEU A 174 28.42 -15.78 -11.66
N ASP A 175 29.54 -16.17 -11.08
CA ASP A 175 29.95 -15.80 -9.73
C ASP A 175 31.14 -14.84 -9.79
N PHE A 176 31.03 -13.76 -9.04
CA PHE A 176 32.08 -12.79 -8.80
C PHE A 176 32.56 -12.96 -7.36
N LEU A 177 33.80 -13.44 -7.24
CA LEU A 177 34.37 -13.95 -5.99
C LEU A 177 35.29 -12.90 -5.36
N LEU A 178 35.45 -12.97 -4.04
CA LEU A 178 36.41 -12.17 -3.31
C LEU A 178 37.83 -12.71 -3.55
N ASP A 179 38.83 -11.85 -3.38
CA ASP A 179 40.22 -12.24 -3.31
C ASP A 179 41.01 -11.24 -2.47
N ASP A 180 41.99 -11.71 -1.69
CA ASP A 180 42.82 -10.83 -0.84
C ASP A 180 43.67 -9.85 -1.66
N SER A 181 43.94 -10.16 -2.94
CA SER A 181 44.67 -9.28 -3.86
C SER A 181 43.81 -8.16 -4.45
N LEU A 182 42.47 -8.24 -4.34
CA LEU A 182 41.56 -7.24 -4.89
C LEU A 182 41.34 -6.08 -3.92
N PRO A 183 41.06 -4.86 -4.43
CA PRO A 183 40.73 -3.71 -3.59
C PRO A 183 39.59 -3.99 -2.61
N GLY A 184 39.77 -3.55 -1.37
CA GLY A 184 38.81 -3.80 -0.28
C GLY A 184 38.56 -5.28 0.00
N LYS A 185 39.31 -6.22 -0.60
CA LYS A 185 39.01 -7.66 -0.58
C LYS A 185 37.60 -7.99 -1.12
N GLY A 186 37.07 -7.11 -1.97
CA GLY A 186 35.78 -7.26 -2.61
C GLY A 186 35.87 -8.04 -3.92
N PRO A 187 34.73 -8.29 -4.57
CA PRO A 187 34.67 -8.98 -5.86
C PRO A 187 35.01 -8.09 -7.07
N GLY A 188 35.10 -6.77 -6.88
CA GLY A 188 35.38 -5.79 -7.92
C GLY A 188 36.74 -5.11 -7.76
N ARG A 189 37.12 -4.35 -8.78
CA ARG A 189 38.43 -3.68 -8.85
C ARG A 189 38.37 -2.18 -8.55
N ALA A 190 37.19 -1.60 -8.32
CA ALA A 190 37.10 -0.22 -7.85
C ALA A 190 37.78 -0.09 -6.48
N PRO A 191 38.29 1.08 -6.06
CA PRO A 191 39.00 1.23 -4.79
C PRO A 191 38.23 0.73 -3.55
N ASN A 192 36.90 0.73 -3.59
CA ASN A 192 36.02 0.21 -2.54
C ASN A 192 35.64 -1.28 -2.70
N GLY A 193 36.18 -1.98 -3.70
CA GLY A 193 35.87 -3.39 -4.01
C GLY A 193 34.60 -3.61 -4.83
N ASN A 194 33.98 -2.55 -5.37
CA ASN A 194 32.76 -2.64 -6.19
C ASN A 194 33.05 -2.80 -7.69
N PHE A 195 32.02 -3.17 -8.46
CA PHE A 195 32.05 -3.21 -9.92
C PHE A 195 30.64 -2.99 -10.50
N ALA A 196 30.56 -2.73 -11.81
CA ALA A 196 29.33 -2.52 -12.55
C ALA A 196 29.41 -3.22 -13.91
N ILE A 197 28.27 -3.74 -14.38
CA ILE A 197 28.15 -4.35 -15.71
C ILE A 197 26.94 -3.69 -16.38
N SER A 198 27.13 -3.11 -17.56
CA SER A 198 26.07 -2.48 -18.34
C SER A 198 25.23 -3.49 -19.11
N GLU A 199 25.86 -4.49 -19.72
CA GLU A 199 25.17 -5.49 -20.56
C GLU A 199 25.94 -6.82 -20.56
N ILE A 200 25.22 -7.93 -20.71
CA ILE A 200 25.78 -9.26 -20.92
C ILE A 200 25.26 -9.85 -22.23
N GLU A 201 26.17 -10.04 -23.18
CA GLU A 201 25.85 -10.66 -24.47
C GLU A 201 26.31 -12.11 -24.50
N VAL A 202 25.47 -13.01 -25.02
CA VAL A 202 25.81 -14.42 -25.20
C VAL A 202 25.72 -14.81 -26.67
N ALA A 203 26.77 -15.44 -27.18
CA ALA A 203 26.85 -15.89 -28.56
C ALA A 203 27.24 -17.37 -28.66
N GLY A 204 26.72 -18.05 -29.67
CA GLY A 204 27.14 -19.41 -30.05
C GLY A 204 28.47 -19.41 -30.81
N PRO A 205 28.94 -20.59 -31.26
CA PRO A 205 30.25 -20.73 -31.91
C PRO A 205 30.34 -20.01 -33.26
N ASP A 206 29.21 -19.80 -33.93
CA ASP A 206 29.12 -19.08 -35.23
C ASP A 206 28.74 -17.59 -35.03
N ASP A 207 29.05 -17.02 -33.86
CA ASP A 207 28.63 -15.67 -33.42
C ASP A 207 27.09 -15.45 -33.40
N SER A 208 26.32 -16.53 -33.50
CA SER A 208 24.86 -16.45 -33.45
C SER A 208 24.39 -16.00 -32.06
N VAL A 209 23.57 -14.95 -31.99
CA VAL A 209 23.05 -14.43 -30.72
C VAL A 209 22.20 -15.49 -30.00
N ILE A 210 22.43 -15.61 -28.70
CA ILE A 210 21.64 -16.41 -27.76
C ILE A 210 21.06 -15.44 -26.73
N SER A 211 19.80 -15.04 -26.91
CA SER A 211 19.15 -14.09 -26.01
C SER A 211 18.85 -14.71 -24.65
N SER A 212 18.95 -13.88 -23.60
CA SER A 212 18.46 -14.22 -22.26
C SER A 212 17.01 -13.75 -22.11
N GLU A 213 16.15 -14.59 -21.56
CA GLU A 213 14.75 -14.23 -21.24
C GLU A 213 14.59 -13.70 -19.81
N ALA A 214 15.56 -13.96 -18.94
CA ALA A 214 15.57 -13.48 -17.57
C ALA A 214 17.00 -13.32 -17.05
N ALA A 215 17.20 -12.30 -16.23
CA ALA A 215 18.40 -12.07 -15.46
C ALA A 215 18.04 -11.86 -13.99
N TRP A 216 18.82 -12.46 -13.09
CA TRP A 216 18.67 -12.25 -11.66
C TRP A 216 20.05 -12.10 -11.01
N ALA A 217 20.16 -11.25 -10.01
CA ALA A 217 21.37 -11.11 -9.21
C ALA A 217 21.04 -11.10 -7.72
N ASN A 218 21.98 -11.59 -6.89
CA ASN A 218 21.82 -11.65 -5.44
C ASN A 218 22.11 -10.30 -4.73
N ALA A 219 22.31 -9.22 -5.47
CA ALA A 219 22.47 -7.89 -4.93
C ALA A 219 22.20 -6.84 -6.03
N GLY A 220 22.07 -5.59 -5.60
CA GLY A 220 21.91 -4.44 -6.48
C GLY A 220 20.85 -3.49 -5.93
N PRO A 221 21.08 -2.17 -5.98
CA PRO A 221 20.10 -1.20 -5.50
C PRO A 221 18.94 -1.08 -6.51
N ALA A 222 17.81 -0.52 -6.05
CA ALA A 222 16.56 -0.48 -6.81
C ALA A 222 16.64 0.17 -8.21
N LYS A 223 17.63 1.04 -8.46
CA LYS A 223 17.88 1.67 -9.77
C LYS A 223 18.72 0.78 -10.69
N TRP A 224 19.75 0.13 -10.15
CA TRP A 224 20.80 -0.56 -10.92
C TRP A 224 20.66 -2.07 -10.77
N VAL A 225 19.54 -2.58 -11.27
CA VAL A 225 19.06 -3.96 -11.09
C VAL A 225 19.59 -4.91 -12.16
N ALA A 226 19.52 -6.23 -11.90
CA ALA A 226 19.99 -7.27 -12.81
C ALA A 226 19.31 -7.26 -14.19
N ALA A 227 18.11 -6.69 -14.30
CA ALA A 227 17.40 -6.64 -15.58
C ALA A 227 18.08 -5.77 -16.63
N LEU A 228 18.88 -4.79 -16.21
CA LEU A 228 19.64 -3.94 -17.10
C LEU A 228 20.76 -4.72 -17.82
N LEU A 229 21.16 -5.89 -17.31
CA LEU A 229 22.17 -6.74 -17.93
C LEU A 229 21.75 -7.32 -19.29
N ILE A 230 20.46 -7.27 -19.64
CA ILE A 230 19.90 -7.95 -20.81
C ILE A 230 18.89 -7.07 -21.58
N ASP A 231 18.95 -5.75 -21.39
CA ASP A 231 18.00 -4.81 -22.00
C ASP A 231 18.45 -4.28 -23.37
N GLY A 232 19.68 -4.61 -23.79
CA GLY A 232 20.27 -4.23 -25.05
C GLY A 232 20.90 -2.82 -25.05
N ILE A 233 21.06 -2.19 -23.88
CA ILE A 233 21.62 -0.84 -23.75
C ILE A 233 23.03 -0.93 -23.13
N SER A 234 24.02 -1.11 -23.98
CA SER A 234 25.42 -1.32 -23.56
C SER A 234 26.27 -0.05 -23.41
N ALA A 235 25.95 1.02 -24.16
CA ALA A 235 26.77 2.23 -24.27
C ALA A 235 26.40 3.37 -23.30
N ASN A 236 25.27 3.24 -22.58
CA ASN A 236 24.82 4.25 -21.63
C ASN A 236 25.45 4.00 -20.25
N ASN A 237 26.21 4.96 -19.73
CA ASN A 237 26.85 4.84 -18.43
C ASN A 237 25.91 5.03 -17.23
N ASP A 238 24.61 5.24 -17.44
CA ASP A 238 23.59 5.16 -16.39
C ASP A 238 22.70 3.90 -16.53
N ASN A 239 23.02 3.02 -17.49
CA ASN A 239 22.42 1.70 -17.65
C ASN A 239 23.37 0.59 -17.16
N GLN A 240 23.24 0.19 -15.89
CA GLN A 240 24.10 -0.85 -15.33
C GLN A 240 23.45 -1.59 -14.17
N TRP A 241 23.80 -2.86 -14.01
CA TRP A 241 23.74 -3.50 -12.72
C TRP A 241 24.93 -3.06 -11.86
N LEU A 242 24.66 -2.50 -10.69
CA LEU A 242 25.68 -2.17 -9.70
C LEU A 242 25.74 -3.31 -8.69
N ALA A 243 26.88 -3.97 -8.61
CA ALA A 243 26.97 -5.24 -7.89
C ALA A 243 27.01 -5.10 -6.36
N ASP A 244 27.07 -3.89 -5.81
CA ASP A 244 27.27 -3.63 -4.37
C ASP A 244 28.45 -4.43 -3.77
N GLY A 245 29.54 -4.58 -4.52
CA GLY A 245 30.74 -5.31 -4.11
C GLY A 245 31.48 -4.68 -2.92
N HIS A 246 31.17 -3.43 -2.58
CA HIS A 246 31.70 -2.74 -1.40
C HIS A 246 31.23 -3.32 -0.06
N PHE A 247 30.26 -4.24 -0.06
CA PHE A 247 29.95 -5.05 1.12
C PHE A 247 30.88 -6.24 1.31
N HIS A 248 31.82 -6.48 0.38
CA HIS A 248 32.82 -7.56 0.48
C HIS A 248 32.16 -8.93 0.65
N LEU A 249 31.22 -9.23 -0.25
CA LEU A 249 30.48 -10.48 -0.30
C LEU A 249 30.45 -10.99 -1.74
N ARG A 250 30.30 -12.30 -1.92
CA ARG A 250 30.17 -12.92 -3.24
C ARG A 250 28.97 -12.33 -3.97
N ARG A 251 29.13 -12.12 -5.28
CA ARG A 251 28.02 -11.74 -6.16
C ARG A 251 27.76 -12.83 -7.16
N THR A 252 26.49 -13.04 -7.46
CA THR A 252 26.04 -14.08 -8.37
C THR A 252 24.99 -13.50 -9.30
N VAL A 253 25.13 -13.80 -10.59
CA VAL A 253 24.14 -13.54 -11.63
C VAL A 253 23.70 -14.87 -12.23
N PHE A 254 22.39 -15.03 -12.43
CA PHE A 254 21.84 -16.09 -13.28
C PHE A 254 21.22 -15.46 -14.52
N LEU A 255 21.58 -16.01 -15.67
CA LEU A 255 20.95 -15.72 -16.95
C LEU A 255 20.17 -16.96 -17.39
N VAL A 256 18.88 -16.81 -17.63
CA VAL A 256 18.06 -17.85 -18.25
C VAL A 256 18.05 -17.59 -19.75
N LEU A 257 18.64 -18.50 -20.52
CA LEU A 257 18.68 -18.44 -21.97
C LEU A 257 17.33 -18.85 -22.57
N ASN A 258 16.99 -18.22 -23.70
CA ASN A 258 15.78 -18.54 -24.48
C ASN A 258 15.82 -19.93 -25.13
N LYS A 259 17.01 -20.51 -25.28
CA LYS A 259 17.27 -21.88 -25.77
C LYS A 259 18.42 -22.52 -25.00
N PRO A 260 18.42 -23.84 -24.78
CA PRO A 260 19.51 -24.51 -24.10
C PRO A 260 20.79 -24.52 -24.96
N VAL A 261 21.93 -24.37 -24.30
CA VAL A 261 23.26 -24.63 -24.88
C VAL A 261 23.61 -26.10 -24.70
N LYS A 262 24.48 -26.59 -25.60
CA LYS A 262 24.87 -28.00 -25.66
C LYS A 262 26.21 -28.24 -25.02
N LYS A 263 26.32 -29.34 -24.30
CA LYS A 263 27.58 -29.83 -23.73
C LYS A 263 28.67 -29.84 -24.81
N GLY A 264 29.85 -29.31 -24.46
CA GLY A 264 31.02 -29.30 -25.32
C GLY A 264 30.96 -28.35 -26.52
N THR A 265 29.87 -27.60 -26.70
CA THR A 265 29.76 -26.59 -27.76
C THR A 265 30.21 -25.24 -27.22
N PRO A 266 31.31 -24.65 -27.73
CA PRO A 266 31.80 -23.36 -27.24
C PRO A 266 30.74 -22.27 -27.36
N ILE A 267 30.64 -21.44 -26.33
CA ILE A 267 29.86 -20.21 -26.34
C ILE A 267 30.71 -19.05 -25.81
N THR A 268 30.37 -17.85 -26.22
CA THR A 268 31.03 -16.62 -25.78
C THR A 268 30.07 -15.83 -24.90
N VAL A 269 30.55 -15.36 -23.75
CA VAL A 269 29.81 -14.47 -22.84
C VAL A 269 30.63 -13.17 -22.70
N LYS A 270 30.08 -12.05 -23.16
CA LYS A 270 30.71 -10.74 -23.01
C LYS A 270 30.10 -10.00 -21.83
N LEU A 271 30.92 -9.52 -20.91
CA LEU A 271 30.54 -8.61 -19.82
C LEU A 271 30.97 -7.20 -20.22
N ILE A 272 30.01 -6.39 -20.66
CA ILE A 272 30.26 -5.01 -21.04
C ILE A 272 30.19 -4.16 -19.77
N CYS A 273 31.27 -3.46 -19.43
CA CYS A 273 31.41 -2.71 -18.19
C CYS A 273 31.54 -1.22 -18.50
N VAL A 274 30.41 -0.56 -18.79
CA VAL A 274 30.33 0.90 -18.96
C VAL A 274 29.69 1.52 -17.72
N SER A 275 30.39 2.45 -17.06
CA SER A 275 29.98 3.01 -15.78
C SER A 275 30.30 4.51 -15.70
N PRO A 276 29.54 5.30 -14.92
CA PRO A 276 29.88 6.70 -14.70
C PRO A 276 31.07 6.84 -13.74
N TRP A 277 31.40 5.75 -13.02
CA TRP A 277 32.55 5.64 -12.14
C TRP A 277 33.62 4.76 -12.79
N ALA A 278 34.79 5.34 -13.02
CA ALA A 278 35.94 4.61 -13.55
C ALA A 278 36.29 3.39 -12.68
N SER A 279 36.93 2.39 -13.28
CA SER A 279 37.57 1.28 -12.59
C SER A 279 36.62 0.28 -11.91
N HIS A 280 35.32 0.37 -12.20
CA HIS A 280 34.29 -0.56 -11.71
C HIS A 280 34.23 -1.85 -12.53
N ILE A 281 35.38 -2.51 -12.66
CA ILE A 281 35.54 -3.75 -13.44
C ILE A 281 35.48 -4.98 -12.50
N PRO A 282 34.83 -6.09 -12.91
CA PRO A 282 34.87 -7.35 -12.16
C PRO A 282 36.29 -7.85 -11.88
N GLY A 283 36.54 -8.34 -10.66
CA GLY A 283 37.86 -8.78 -10.19
C GLY A 283 38.13 -10.27 -10.41
N ARG A 284 37.32 -11.15 -9.84
CA ARG A 284 37.48 -12.60 -9.95
C ARG A 284 36.20 -13.26 -10.42
N ILE A 285 36.26 -14.01 -11.52
CA ILE A 285 35.07 -14.51 -12.24
C ILE A 285 35.09 -16.03 -12.30
N HIS A 286 33.95 -16.65 -12.03
CA HIS A 286 33.70 -18.08 -12.20
C HIS A 286 32.36 -18.25 -12.91
N ALA A 287 32.26 -19.13 -13.89
CA ALA A 287 31.01 -19.37 -14.59
C ALA A 287 30.76 -20.86 -14.86
N ALA A 288 29.49 -21.26 -14.89
CA ALA A 288 29.07 -22.58 -15.34
C ALA A 288 27.65 -22.57 -15.91
N VAL A 289 27.37 -23.51 -16.79
CA VAL A 289 26.04 -23.83 -17.29
C VAL A 289 25.33 -24.78 -16.33
N LEU A 290 24.07 -24.50 -16.01
CA LEU A 290 23.23 -25.33 -15.15
C LEU A 290 22.02 -25.91 -15.90
N ASN A 291 21.61 -27.11 -15.48
CA ASN A 291 20.43 -27.82 -15.97
C ASN A 291 19.40 -28.00 -14.86
N ASP A 292 18.83 -26.89 -14.41
CA ASP A 292 17.74 -26.89 -13.44
C ASP A 292 16.50 -26.22 -14.04
N LYS A 293 15.49 -27.04 -14.33
CA LYS A 293 14.25 -26.57 -14.96
C LYS A 293 13.37 -25.77 -14.00
N GLU A 294 13.34 -26.15 -12.72
CA GLU A 294 12.50 -25.46 -11.73
C GLU A 294 13.11 -24.11 -11.36
N LEU A 295 14.44 -24.06 -11.20
CA LEU A 295 15.17 -22.81 -11.04
C LEU A 295 14.95 -21.89 -12.24
N ALA A 296 15.12 -22.39 -13.48
CA ALA A 296 14.88 -21.58 -14.68
C ALA A 296 13.45 -21.02 -14.69
N SER A 297 12.45 -21.85 -14.39
CA SER A 297 11.05 -21.42 -14.35
C SER A 297 10.80 -20.37 -13.27
N THR A 298 11.42 -20.53 -12.10
CA THR A 298 11.28 -19.60 -10.97
C THR A 298 11.94 -18.25 -11.26
N LEU A 299 13.16 -18.27 -11.82
CA LEU A 299 13.86 -17.07 -12.26
C LEU A 299 13.09 -16.31 -13.33
N SER A 300 12.54 -16.99 -14.34
CA SER A 300 11.73 -16.34 -15.38
C SER A 300 10.44 -15.71 -14.83
N ARG A 301 9.74 -16.38 -13.89
CA ARG A 301 8.57 -15.80 -13.22
C ARG A 301 8.94 -14.59 -12.37
N HIS A 302 10.00 -14.69 -11.57
CA HIS A 302 10.48 -13.59 -10.75
C HIS A 302 10.87 -12.40 -11.61
N PHE A 303 11.64 -12.62 -12.68
CA PHE A 303 12.04 -11.56 -13.61
C PHE A 303 10.80 -10.86 -14.21
N THR A 304 9.83 -11.62 -14.70
CA THR A 304 8.58 -11.07 -15.24
C THR A 304 7.83 -10.24 -14.19
N ALA A 305 7.72 -10.74 -12.96
CA ALA A 305 7.05 -10.04 -11.87
C ALA A 305 7.80 -8.75 -11.47
N ASP A 306 9.12 -8.78 -11.39
CA ASP A 306 9.92 -7.61 -11.05
C ASP A 306 9.88 -6.54 -12.15
N GLN A 307 9.91 -6.95 -13.43
CA GLN A 307 9.69 -6.03 -14.55
C GLN A 307 8.32 -5.37 -14.49
N ALA A 308 7.26 -6.14 -14.22
CA ALA A 308 5.92 -5.59 -14.04
C ALA A 308 5.87 -4.63 -12.83
N ARG A 309 6.51 -4.97 -11.72
CA ARG A 309 6.61 -4.10 -10.53
C ARG A 309 7.28 -2.77 -10.86
N LEU A 310 8.40 -2.80 -11.58
CA LEU A 310 9.15 -1.60 -11.98
C LEU A 310 8.33 -0.68 -12.89
N LYS A 311 7.64 -1.23 -13.90
CA LYS A 311 6.77 -0.46 -14.80
C LYS A 311 5.54 0.14 -14.09
N ASN A 312 5.18 -0.40 -12.93
CA ASN A 312 4.10 0.10 -12.09
C ASN A 312 4.59 1.02 -10.95
N ALA A 313 5.89 1.32 -10.84
CA ALA A 313 6.46 2.04 -9.69
C ALA A 313 5.93 3.47 -9.51
N LYS A 314 5.40 4.10 -10.56
CA LYS A 314 4.75 5.43 -10.46
C LYS A 314 3.37 5.38 -9.80
N PHE A 315 2.76 4.20 -9.67
CA PHE A 315 1.54 4.02 -8.90
C PHE A 315 1.89 3.91 -7.41
N THR A 316 1.72 5.02 -6.69
CA THR A 316 2.08 5.10 -5.26
C THR A 316 0.88 5.02 -4.32
N TRP A 317 -0.35 5.06 -4.85
CA TRP A 317 -1.58 5.01 -4.05
C TRP A 317 -2.00 3.57 -3.79
N LEU A 318 -1.13 2.81 -3.13
CA LEU A 318 -1.36 1.41 -2.78
C LEU A 318 -2.30 1.32 -1.56
N GLY A 319 -3.35 0.49 -1.67
CA GLY A 319 -4.22 0.17 -0.55
C GLY A 319 -3.79 -1.11 0.17
N ASP A 320 -4.10 -1.20 1.46
CA ASP A 320 -3.94 -2.44 2.24
C ASP A 320 -5.09 -3.42 2.06
N ASP A 321 -6.27 -2.93 1.70
CA ASP A 321 -7.50 -3.70 1.51
C ASP A 321 -7.68 -4.14 0.04
N VAL A 322 -6.87 -5.11 -0.39
CA VAL A 322 -6.91 -5.70 -1.74
C VAL A 322 -7.88 -6.89 -1.76
N PRO A 323 -8.72 -7.07 -2.80
CA PRO A 323 -8.71 -6.36 -4.08
C PRO A 323 -9.22 -4.92 -3.97
N ARG A 324 -8.65 -4.04 -4.80
CA ARG A 324 -8.97 -2.61 -4.77
C ARG A 324 -9.11 -2.06 -6.18
N VAL A 325 -10.18 -1.30 -6.42
CA VAL A 325 -10.38 -0.56 -7.67
C VAL A 325 -10.29 0.92 -7.37
N SER A 326 -9.32 1.61 -7.97
CA SER A 326 -9.07 3.03 -7.76
C SER A 326 -9.37 3.82 -9.01
N LEU A 327 -10.03 4.97 -8.85
CA LEU A 327 -10.18 5.98 -9.90
C LEU A 327 -9.14 7.09 -9.70
N MET A 328 -8.48 7.45 -10.78
CA MET A 328 -7.57 8.59 -10.84
C MET A 328 -7.92 9.45 -12.04
N ASP A 329 -7.64 10.75 -11.95
CA ASP A 329 -7.75 11.60 -13.15
C ASP A 329 -6.60 11.36 -14.13
N LYS A 330 -6.68 12.01 -15.29
CA LYS A 330 -5.70 11.89 -16.38
C LYS A 330 -4.27 12.30 -15.99
N GLU A 331 -4.09 13.09 -14.93
CA GLU A 331 -2.77 13.42 -14.38
C GLU A 331 -2.30 12.41 -13.32
N GLY A 332 -3.06 11.34 -13.09
CA GLY A 332 -2.79 10.33 -12.10
C GLY A 332 -3.02 10.80 -10.67
N ARG A 333 -3.90 11.78 -10.44
CA ARG A 333 -4.30 12.22 -9.09
C ARG A 333 -5.46 11.37 -8.59
N PRO A 334 -5.40 10.82 -7.36
CA PRO A 334 -6.42 9.93 -6.85
C PRO A 334 -7.76 10.65 -6.66
N VAL A 335 -8.85 10.01 -7.04
CA VAL A 335 -10.21 10.55 -6.92
C VAL A 335 -11.00 9.79 -5.87
N ASP A 336 -11.05 8.47 -5.98
CA ASP A 336 -11.83 7.59 -5.10
C ASP A 336 -11.38 6.15 -5.25
N SER A 337 -11.76 5.29 -4.32
CA SER A 337 -11.50 3.85 -4.42
C SER A 337 -12.64 3.00 -3.87
N PHE A 338 -12.71 1.77 -4.39
CA PHE A 338 -13.59 0.72 -3.92
C PHE A 338 -12.71 -0.42 -3.42
N ASP A 339 -12.57 -0.47 -2.11
CA ASP A 339 -11.63 -1.32 -1.41
C ASP A 339 -12.36 -2.57 -0.89
N ASN A 340 -11.70 -3.72 -0.98
CA ASN A 340 -12.21 -5.03 -0.57
C ASN A 340 -13.68 -5.32 -0.98
N PRO A 341 -14.01 -5.27 -2.28
CA PRO A 341 -15.38 -5.44 -2.75
C PRO A 341 -15.94 -6.84 -2.44
N ARG A 342 -17.06 -6.91 -1.68
CA ARG A 342 -17.71 -8.17 -1.27
C ARG A 342 -19.10 -8.43 -1.87
N ASP A 343 -19.71 -7.44 -2.51
CA ASP A 343 -21.05 -7.54 -3.12
C ASP A 343 -21.03 -6.96 -4.54
N GLY A 344 -21.97 -7.37 -5.39
CA GLY A 344 -22.10 -6.85 -6.75
C GLY A 344 -20.90 -7.15 -7.64
N LEU A 345 -20.29 -8.34 -7.50
CA LEU A 345 -19.05 -8.72 -8.22
C LEU A 345 -19.33 -9.14 -9.68
N THR A 346 -19.91 -8.23 -10.47
CA THR A 346 -20.16 -8.42 -11.90
C THR A 346 -19.55 -7.28 -12.71
N PRO A 347 -19.26 -7.47 -14.02
CA PRO A 347 -18.75 -6.39 -14.87
C PRO A 347 -19.62 -5.12 -14.84
N THR A 348 -20.95 -5.27 -14.91
CA THR A 348 -21.89 -4.15 -14.93
C THR A 348 -21.90 -3.40 -13.61
N ALA A 349 -22.00 -4.11 -12.48
CA ALA A 349 -22.05 -3.47 -11.16
C ALA A 349 -20.71 -2.78 -10.83
N LEU A 350 -19.56 -3.36 -11.22
CA LEU A 350 -18.29 -2.68 -11.07
C LEU A 350 -18.20 -1.40 -11.91
N ALA A 351 -18.70 -1.42 -13.15
CA ALA A 351 -18.76 -0.23 -14.00
C ALA A 351 -19.65 0.87 -13.39
N GLU A 352 -20.78 0.50 -12.78
CA GLU A 352 -21.65 1.44 -12.06
C GLU A 352 -20.94 2.08 -10.86
N THR A 353 -20.20 1.29 -10.09
CA THR A 353 -19.38 1.79 -8.98
C THR A 353 -18.32 2.77 -9.46
N ILE A 354 -17.58 2.46 -10.54
CA ILE A 354 -16.58 3.37 -11.13
C ILE A 354 -17.24 4.67 -11.62
N LYS A 355 -18.41 4.58 -12.28
CA LYS A 355 -19.17 5.76 -12.72
C LYS A 355 -19.69 6.60 -11.55
N ALA A 356 -20.00 5.98 -10.41
CA ALA A 356 -20.36 6.72 -9.21
C ALA A 356 -19.18 7.53 -8.65
N MET A 357 -17.96 6.98 -8.68
CA MET A 357 -16.74 7.69 -8.28
C MET A 357 -16.48 8.94 -9.13
N MET A 358 -16.81 8.91 -10.43
CA MET A 358 -16.66 10.08 -11.31
C MET A 358 -17.44 11.31 -10.82
N LYS A 359 -18.51 11.13 -10.03
CA LYS A 359 -19.26 12.26 -9.47
C LYS A 359 -18.39 13.12 -8.56
N LYS A 360 -17.52 12.51 -7.74
CA LYS A 360 -16.56 13.24 -6.89
C LYS A 360 -15.55 14.03 -7.74
N ARG A 361 -15.02 13.42 -8.80
CA ARG A 361 -14.12 14.09 -9.76
C ARG A 361 -14.79 15.28 -10.44
N ALA A 362 -16.04 15.12 -10.89
CA ALA A 362 -16.80 16.18 -11.53
C ALA A 362 -17.09 17.33 -10.56
N GLU A 363 -17.44 17.02 -9.32
CA GLU A 363 -17.68 18.02 -8.27
C GLU A 363 -16.41 18.81 -7.92
N ARG A 364 -15.28 18.12 -7.73
CA ARG A 364 -13.97 18.74 -7.55
C ARG A 364 -13.66 19.73 -8.67
N ASP A 365 -13.76 19.29 -9.92
CA ASP A 365 -13.40 20.10 -11.08
C ASP A 365 -14.34 21.30 -11.26
N ASN A 366 -15.62 21.15 -10.93
CA ASN A 366 -16.57 22.27 -10.93
C ASN A 366 -16.17 23.36 -9.93
N PHE A 367 -15.70 22.98 -8.73
CA PHE A 367 -15.19 23.95 -7.76
C PHE A 367 -13.88 24.59 -8.22
N TRP A 368 -12.96 23.81 -8.77
CA TRP A 368 -11.69 24.34 -9.26
C TRP A 368 -11.86 25.23 -10.50
N ALA A 369 -12.84 24.97 -11.35
CA ALA A 369 -13.20 25.88 -12.43
C ALA A 369 -13.69 27.24 -11.89
N LYS A 370 -14.48 27.24 -10.81
CA LYS A 370 -14.89 28.47 -10.12
C LYS A 370 -13.70 29.18 -9.47
N ALA A 371 -12.79 28.44 -8.85
CA ALA A 371 -11.57 29.00 -8.24
C ALA A 371 -10.67 29.75 -9.24
N LYS A 372 -10.64 29.33 -10.51
CA LYS A 372 -9.85 29.97 -11.57
C LYS A 372 -10.31 31.39 -11.93
N ILE A 373 -11.57 31.74 -11.62
CA ILE A 373 -12.18 33.02 -12.03
C ILE A 373 -12.42 33.98 -10.85
N VAL A 374 -12.01 33.62 -9.63
CA VAL A 374 -12.11 34.45 -8.43
C VAL A 374 -10.75 34.59 -7.74
N ASN A 375 -10.62 35.52 -6.78
CA ASN A 375 -9.40 35.76 -6.01
C ASN A 375 -9.72 35.85 -4.50
N GLY A 376 -8.68 35.94 -3.66
CA GLY A 376 -8.83 36.10 -2.21
C GLY A 376 -9.49 34.89 -1.55
N ASP A 377 -10.19 35.14 -0.45
CA ASP A 377 -10.96 34.16 0.33
C ASP A 377 -11.84 33.25 -0.54
N ALA A 378 -12.57 33.83 -1.51
CA ALA A 378 -13.46 33.07 -2.39
C ALA A 378 -12.70 32.03 -3.24
N LYS A 379 -11.45 32.32 -3.62
CA LYS A 379 -10.58 31.35 -4.31
C LYS A 379 -10.16 30.24 -3.36
N ALA A 380 -9.70 30.58 -2.16
CA ALA A 380 -9.32 29.62 -1.13
C ALA A 380 -10.48 28.66 -0.79
N GLU A 381 -11.70 29.19 -0.62
CA GLU A 381 -12.89 28.40 -0.33
C GLU A 381 -13.25 27.44 -1.47
N HIS A 382 -13.18 27.88 -2.73
CA HIS A 382 -13.44 26.99 -3.86
C HIS A 382 -12.38 25.89 -4.02
N LEU A 383 -11.10 26.21 -3.81
CA LEU A 383 -10.04 25.20 -3.84
C LEU A 383 -10.23 24.15 -2.75
N LEU A 384 -10.55 24.58 -1.52
CA LEU A 384 -10.82 23.68 -0.41
C LEU A 384 -12.07 22.82 -0.68
N LYS A 385 -13.18 23.40 -1.12
CA LYS A 385 -14.39 22.62 -1.48
C LYS A 385 -14.09 21.57 -2.54
N GLY A 386 -13.23 21.88 -3.51
CA GLY A 386 -12.81 20.89 -4.50
C GLY A 386 -12.04 19.71 -3.89
N LEU A 387 -11.19 19.97 -2.89
CA LEU A 387 -10.50 18.90 -2.16
C LEU A 387 -11.47 18.10 -1.26
N GLU A 388 -12.36 18.77 -0.54
CA GLU A 388 -13.34 18.11 0.34
C GLU A 388 -14.34 17.25 -0.45
N ALA A 389 -14.64 17.60 -1.71
CA ALA A 389 -15.45 16.77 -2.60
C ALA A 389 -14.84 15.38 -2.89
N LEU A 390 -13.52 15.22 -2.72
CA LEU A 390 -12.84 13.93 -2.84
C LEU A 390 -12.89 13.10 -1.55
N GLY A 391 -13.26 13.73 -0.43
CA GLY A 391 -13.23 13.16 0.92
C GLY A 391 -11.91 13.40 1.65
N ASP A 392 -12.00 13.47 2.98
CA ASP A 392 -10.91 13.84 3.89
C ASP A 392 -9.64 12.99 3.71
N GLY A 393 -9.78 11.70 3.40
CA GLY A 393 -8.65 10.79 3.21
C GLY A 393 -7.69 11.21 2.09
N LEU A 394 -8.17 11.95 1.10
CA LEU A 394 -7.36 12.43 -0.02
C LEU A 394 -6.85 13.86 0.15
N LEU A 395 -7.35 14.59 1.15
CA LEU A 395 -6.99 15.99 1.36
C LEU A 395 -5.49 16.21 1.47
N PHE A 396 -4.75 15.25 2.02
CA PHE A 396 -3.30 15.33 2.25
C PHE A 396 -2.47 14.41 1.35
N ASP A 397 -3.07 13.85 0.29
CA ASP A 397 -2.28 13.12 -0.70
C ASP A 397 -1.18 14.05 -1.27
N PRO A 398 0.07 13.57 -1.42
CA PRO A 398 1.18 14.38 -1.93
C PRO A 398 0.85 15.11 -3.24
N LYS A 399 -0.01 14.53 -4.09
CA LYS A 399 -0.42 15.11 -5.38
C LYS A 399 -1.34 16.33 -5.22
N TYR A 400 -1.91 16.56 -4.04
CA TYR A 400 -2.77 17.71 -3.74
C TYR A 400 -2.09 18.79 -2.87
N LEU A 401 -0.86 18.57 -2.38
CA LEU A 401 -0.09 19.60 -1.66
C LEU A 401 0.14 20.91 -2.46
N PRO A 402 0.28 20.90 -3.79
CA PRO A 402 0.30 22.14 -4.56
C PRO A 402 -0.98 22.98 -4.39
N VAL A 403 -2.14 22.35 -4.22
CA VAL A 403 -3.43 23.04 -3.98
C VAL A 403 -3.45 23.68 -2.59
N HIS A 404 -2.84 23.05 -1.58
CA HIS A 404 -2.70 23.65 -0.24
C HIS A 404 -1.88 24.93 -0.29
N THR A 405 -0.82 24.93 -1.11
CA THR A 405 0.03 26.10 -1.32
C THR A 405 -0.77 27.23 -1.98
N GLU A 406 -1.61 26.89 -2.96
CA GLU A 406 -2.49 27.87 -3.62
C GLU A 406 -3.55 28.44 -2.68
N ILE A 407 -4.14 27.62 -1.79
CA ILE A 407 -5.09 28.08 -0.75
C ILE A 407 -4.43 29.12 0.16
N LYS A 408 -3.24 28.83 0.70
CA LYS A 408 -2.52 29.75 1.60
C LYS A 408 -2.07 31.03 0.88
N ALA A 409 -1.73 30.93 -0.40
CA ALA A 409 -1.36 32.11 -1.20
C ALA A 409 -2.59 32.99 -1.52
N ALA A 410 -3.76 32.39 -1.70
CA ALA A 410 -5.00 33.11 -1.97
C ALA A 410 -5.56 33.84 -0.74
N ASP A 411 -5.37 33.28 0.47
CA ASP A 411 -5.83 33.85 1.74
C ASP A 411 -4.72 33.75 2.82
N PRO A 412 -3.73 34.67 2.81
CA PRO A 412 -2.59 34.61 3.73
C PRO A 412 -2.93 34.82 5.21
N ASP A 413 -3.99 35.58 5.50
CA ASP A 413 -4.46 35.86 6.86
C ASP A 413 -5.45 34.79 7.38
N ASP A 414 -5.78 33.82 6.52
CA ASP A 414 -6.76 32.77 6.78
C ASP A 414 -8.13 33.31 7.19
N SER A 415 -8.56 34.44 6.61
CA SER A 415 -9.87 35.06 6.90
C SER A 415 -11.02 34.11 6.55
N SER A 416 -10.81 33.27 5.54
CA SER A 416 -11.71 32.19 5.15
C SER A 416 -11.65 30.99 6.11
N GLY A 417 -10.63 30.81 6.94
CA GLY A 417 -10.43 29.61 7.76
C GLY A 417 -10.08 28.35 6.95
N CYS A 418 -9.76 28.47 5.65
CA CYS A 418 -9.37 27.32 4.84
C CYS A 418 -7.99 26.78 5.21
N ALA A 419 -7.02 27.64 5.52
CA ALA A 419 -5.71 27.19 6.00
C ALA A 419 -5.80 26.55 7.39
N ARG A 420 -6.71 27.02 8.25
CA ARG A 420 -7.07 26.38 9.54
C ARG A 420 -7.47 24.93 9.33
N ARG A 421 -8.39 24.66 8.40
CA ARG A 421 -8.85 23.31 8.05
C ARG A 421 -7.72 22.37 7.63
N LEU A 422 -6.73 22.88 6.91
CA LEU A 422 -5.55 22.12 6.47
C LEU A 422 -4.55 21.79 7.59
N GLN A 423 -4.75 22.27 8.82
CA GLN A 423 -3.95 21.87 9.98
C GLN A 423 -4.43 20.55 10.62
N PHE A 424 -5.58 20.03 10.17
CA PHE A 424 -6.19 18.83 10.72
C PHE A 424 -6.07 17.68 9.73
N ALA A 425 -5.06 16.82 9.96
CA ALA A 425 -4.87 15.56 9.24
C ALA A 425 -6.12 14.66 9.33
N PRO A 426 -6.37 13.77 8.35
CA PRO A 426 -7.60 12.99 8.28
C PRO A 426 -7.64 11.87 9.32
N ASP A 427 -6.49 11.37 9.77
CA ASP A 427 -6.45 10.42 10.88
C ASP A 427 -6.90 11.13 12.17
N PRO A 428 -8.02 10.72 12.78
CA PRO A 428 -8.55 11.36 13.97
C PRO A 428 -7.58 11.28 15.16
N ARG A 429 -6.68 10.29 15.18
CA ARG A 429 -5.71 10.06 16.27
C ARG A 429 -4.57 11.07 16.26
N THR A 430 -4.30 11.72 15.13
CA THR A 430 -3.23 12.71 15.04
C THR A 430 -3.66 13.99 15.74
N LEU A 431 -2.93 14.47 16.75
CA LEU A 431 -3.24 15.77 17.36
C LEU A 431 -2.69 16.91 16.50
N PRO A 432 -3.48 17.96 16.21
CA PRO A 432 -3.01 19.10 15.43
C PRO A 432 -1.92 19.85 16.22
N LYS A 433 -1.00 20.52 15.50
CA LYS A 433 0.17 21.19 16.09
C LYS A 433 -0.19 22.12 17.25
N LEU A 434 -1.24 22.92 17.10
CA LEU A 434 -1.72 23.84 18.15
C LEU A 434 -2.05 23.18 19.49
N VAL A 435 -2.53 21.93 19.46
CA VAL A 435 -2.81 21.16 20.69
C VAL A 435 -1.49 20.73 21.31
N ASN A 436 -0.56 20.22 20.49
CA ASN A 436 0.77 19.84 20.97
C ASN A 436 1.54 21.04 21.57
N ASP A 437 1.43 22.21 20.95
CA ASP A 437 2.02 23.45 21.45
C ASP A 437 1.46 23.82 22.83
N ALA A 438 0.13 23.74 23.02
CA ALA A 438 -0.49 23.98 24.32
C ALA A 438 -0.09 22.92 25.36
N LEU A 439 0.02 21.65 24.95
CA LEU A 439 0.43 20.56 25.85
C LEU A 439 1.89 20.69 26.31
N ALA A 440 2.77 21.29 25.50
CA ALA A 440 4.16 21.53 25.88
C ALA A 440 4.28 22.40 27.15
N LEU A 441 3.36 23.35 27.35
CA LEU A 441 3.31 24.21 28.55
C LEU A 441 3.12 23.41 29.86
N THR A 442 2.55 22.21 29.78
CA THR A 442 2.35 21.35 30.97
C THR A 442 3.67 20.83 31.55
N ALA A 443 4.75 20.76 30.75
CA ALA A 443 6.08 20.39 31.25
C ALA A 443 6.61 21.41 32.26
N ASP A 444 6.32 22.69 32.03
CA ASP A 444 6.67 23.80 32.92
C ASP A 444 5.59 24.07 33.99
N LYS A 445 4.63 23.15 34.15
CA LYS A 445 3.48 23.27 35.08
C LYS A 445 2.57 24.49 34.82
N LYS A 446 2.54 25.00 33.59
CA LYS A 446 1.70 26.13 33.18
C LYS A 446 0.33 25.66 32.69
N TYR A 447 -0.43 25.00 33.56
CA TYR A 447 -1.67 24.32 33.18
C TYR A 447 -2.78 25.29 32.78
N GLU A 448 -2.93 26.41 33.49
CA GLU A 448 -3.92 27.45 33.21
C GLU A 448 -3.66 28.14 31.87
N GLU A 449 -2.39 28.39 31.56
CA GLU A 449 -1.98 28.97 30.27
C GLU A 449 -2.31 28.01 29.11
N ALA A 450 -2.03 26.71 29.30
CA ALA A 450 -2.40 25.67 28.33
C ALA A 450 -3.92 25.61 28.11
N LEU A 451 -4.73 25.66 29.18
CA LEU A 451 -6.19 25.69 29.06
C LEU A 451 -6.69 26.94 28.36
N ALA A 452 -6.14 28.12 28.70
CA ALA A 452 -6.50 29.38 28.06
C ALA A 452 -6.20 29.38 26.55
N GLN A 453 -5.05 28.82 26.15
CA GLN A 453 -4.70 28.64 24.75
C GLN A 453 -5.70 27.71 24.05
N LEU A 454 -6.02 26.56 24.63
CA LEU A 454 -6.99 25.62 24.06
C LEU A 454 -8.40 26.20 23.98
N ASP A 455 -8.86 26.94 24.99
CA ASP A 455 -10.17 27.59 24.98
C ASP A 455 -10.27 28.67 23.90
N LYS A 456 -9.18 29.40 23.64
CA LYS A 456 -9.09 30.33 22.50
C LYS A 456 -9.22 29.59 21.17
N GLU A 457 -8.53 28.45 21.03
CA GLU A 457 -8.56 27.65 19.80
C GLU A 457 -9.93 26.99 19.56
N ILE A 458 -10.62 26.53 20.61
CA ILE A 458 -11.99 25.99 20.51
C ILE A 458 -12.97 27.06 20.03
N LYS A 459 -12.81 28.31 20.49
CA LYS A 459 -13.69 29.45 20.16
C LYS A 459 -13.25 30.23 18.92
N ASN A 460 -12.23 29.78 18.20
CA ASN A 460 -11.68 30.50 17.06
C ASN A 460 -12.73 30.61 15.93
N PRO A 461 -13.07 31.82 15.43
CA PRO A 461 -14.05 32.00 14.35
C PRO A 461 -13.66 31.31 13.03
N GLN A 462 -12.37 31.04 12.81
CA GLN A 462 -11.86 30.30 11.65
C GLN A 462 -12.21 28.80 11.71
N ASN A 463 -12.78 28.30 12.81
CA ASN A 463 -13.23 26.91 12.92
C ASN A 463 -14.47 26.59 12.07
N LYS A 464 -15.00 27.54 11.27
CA LYS A 464 -16.20 27.33 10.44
C LYS A 464 -16.10 26.16 9.44
N TRP A 465 -14.89 25.75 9.09
CA TRP A 465 -14.62 24.60 8.22
C TRP A 465 -14.32 23.31 8.98
N LEU A 466 -14.19 23.36 10.31
CA LEU A 466 -13.88 22.17 11.09
C LEU A 466 -15.12 21.34 11.33
N THR A 467 -14.98 20.02 11.20
CA THR A 467 -16.02 19.07 11.63
C THR A 467 -16.11 19.05 13.16
N PRO A 468 -17.24 18.58 13.74
CA PRO A 468 -17.33 18.37 15.18
C PRO A 468 -16.17 17.51 15.75
N GLU A 469 -15.73 16.50 15.01
CA GLU A 469 -14.58 15.66 15.39
C GLU A 469 -13.26 16.45 15.47
N GLN A 470 -13.04 17.36 14.53
CA GLN A 470 -11.85 18.21 14.53
C GLN A 470 -11.86 19.22 15.67
N VAL A 471 -13.03 19.73 16.06
CA VAL A 471 -13.17 20.56 17.27
C VAL A 471 -12.93 19.72 18.54
N GLN A 472 -13.44 18.49 18.61
CA GLN A 472 -13.15 17.56 19.72
C GLN A 472 -11.66 17.24 19.84
N ARG A 473 -10.91 17.18 18.74
CA ARG A 473 -9.43 17.07 18.76
C ARG A 473 -8.74 18.26 19.43
N ILE A 474 -9.37 19.42 19.52
CA ILE A 474 -8.87 20.53 20.34
C ILE A 474 -9.28 20.31 21.81
N MET A 475 -10.52 19.91 22.04
CA MET A 475 -11.05 19.62 23.39
C MET A 475 -10.28 18.51 24.11
N ILE A 476 -9.80 17.48 23.41
CA ILE A 476 -8.97 16.42 23.99
C ILE A 476 -7.64 16.96 24.57
N GLY A 477 -7.15 18.10 24.07
CA GLY A 477 -6.05 18.84 24.68
C GLY A 477 -6.35 19.17 26.15
N LYS A 478 -7.57 19.62 26.45
CA LYS A 478 -7.99 19.97 27.83
C LYS A 478 -8.02 18.72 28.71
N PHE A 479 -8.51 17.60 28.18
CA PHE A 479 -8.46 16.31 28.87
C PHE A 479 -7.02 15.96 29.26
N HIS A 480 -6.10 16.09 28.30
CA HIS A 480 -4.68 15.83 28.51
C HIS A 480 -4.00 16.79 29.50
N VAL A 481 -4.42 18.05 29.57
CA VAL A 481 -3.95 19.00 30.59
C VAL A 481 -4.38 18.54 31.97
N TYR A 482 -5.68 18.28 32.19
CA TYR A 482 -6.19 17.82 33.49
C TYR A 482 -5.63 16.46 33.92
N LEU A 483 -5.33 15.57 32.96
CA LEU A 483 -4.67 14.30 33.26
C LEU A 483 -3.27 14.50 33.88
N ARG A 484 -2.58 15.59 33.52
CA ARG A 484 -1.21 15.91 33.96
C ARG A 484 -1.17 16.91 35.11
N TRP A 485 -2.31 17.45 35.54
CA TRP A 485 -2.39 18.47 36.57
C TRP A 485 -2.65 17.82 37.94
N PRO A 486 -1.66 17.86 38.87
CA PRO A 486 -1.87 17.38 40.23
C PRO A 486 -3.10 18.01 40.90
N ASP A 487 -3.83 17.19 41.65
CA ASP A 487 -5.03 17.55 42.41
C ASP A 487 -6.24 18.05 41.59
N ASN A 488 -6.13 18.08 40.25
CA ASN A 488 -7.17 18.55 39.33
C ASN A 488 -7.59 17.46 38.32
N GLN A 489 -7.30 16.19 38.61
CA GLN A 489 -7.58 15.13 37.66
C GLN A 489 -9.08 14.84 37.52
N GLU A 490 -9.92 15.04 38.55
CA GLU A 490 -11.37 14.75 38.45
C GLU A 490 -12.07 15.55 37.35
N GLN A 491 -11.57 16.74 37.05
CA GLN A 491 -12.07 17.64 36.01
C GLN A 491 -11.98 17.00 34.61
N ARG A 492 -11.07 16.03 34.41
CA ARG A 492 -10.96 15.28 33.15
C ARG A 492 -12.26 14.58 32.77
N PHE A 493 -13.06 14.13 33.74
CA PHE A 493 -14.34 13.47 33.47
C PHE A 493 -15.39 14.43 32.96
N GLU A 494 -15.37 15.69 33.41
CA GLU A 494 -16.24 16.72 32.87
C GLU A 494 -15.87 17.05 31.43
N ILE A 495 -14.56 17.14 31.13
CA ILE A 495 -14.11 17.32 29.75
C ILE A 495 -14.54 16.16 28.86
N GLN A 496 -14.47 14.91 29.34
CA GLN A 496 -14.95 13.76 28.56
C GLN A 496 -16.46 13.80 28.33
N ARG A 497 -17.26 14.27 29.29
CA ARG A 497 -18.69 14.51 29.06
C ARG A 497 -18.91 15.56 27.96
N GLN A 498 -18.19 16.68 28.03
CA GLN A 498 -18.27 17.73 27.01
C GLN A 498 -17.84 17.24 25.62
N ILE A 499 -16.77 16.44 25.52
CA ILE A 499 -16.34 15.83 24.25
C ILE A 499 -17.46 14.95 23.71
N ARG A 500 -17.96 14.00 24.49
CA ARG A 500 -19.07 13.12 24.09
C ARG A 500 -20.31 13.92 23.66
N ASP A 501 -20.70 14.93 24.45
CA ASP A 501 -21.93 15.70 24.22
C ASP A 501 -21.80 16.66 23.02
N HIS A 502 -20.57 17.01 22.61
CA HIS A 502 -20.33 17.80 21.40
C HIS A 502 -20.73 17.02 20.14
N ASP A 503 -20.28 15.76 20.03
CA ASP A 503 -20.75 14.81 19.03
C ASP A 503 -20.41 13.38 19.48
N PRO A 504 -21.40 12.57 19.88
CA PRO A 504 -21.13 11.23 20.40
C PRO A 504 -20.74 10.23 19.30
N THR A 505 -20.97 10.55 18.03
CA THR A 505 -20.82 9.60 16.92
C THR A 505 -19.43 9.55 16.33
N THR A 506 -18.58 10.53 16.66
CA THR A 506 -17.21 10.64 16.18
C THR A 506 -16.27 9.68 16.91
N PHE A 507 -15.05 9.50 16.38
CA PHE A 507 -14.01 8.71 17.04
C PHE A 507 -13.75 9.17 18.48
N TRP A 508 -13.66 10.49 18.69
CA TRP A 508 -13.40 11.07 20.01
C TRP A 508 -14.63 11.07 20.92
N GLY A 509 -15.83 11.22 20.36
CA GLY A 509 -17.08 11.09 21.12
C GLY A 509 -17.27 9.67 21.67
N LEU A 510 -17.06 8.66 20.82
CA LEU A 510 -17.04 7.25 21.21
C LEU A 510 -15.97 6.98 22.26
N GLY A 511 -14.74 7.45 22.03
CA GLY A 511 -13.62 7.31 22.96
C GLY A 511 -13.90 7.95 24.33
N ALA A 512 -14.55 9.11 24.35
CA ALA A 512 -14.93 9.79 25.58
C ALA A 512 -16.04 9.02 26.34
N ALA A 513 -17.01 8.46 25.63
CA ALA A 513 -18.04 7.59 26.22
C ALA A 513 -17.40 6.34 26.87
N GLY A 514 -16.52 5.65 26.13
CA GLY A 514 -15.78 4.49 26.65
C GLY A 514 -14.89 4.83 27.85
N TYR A 515 -14.23 5.99 27.83
CA TYR A 515 -13.41 6.43 28.97
C TYR A 515 -14.26 6.67 30.23
N LEU A 516 -15.42 7.31 30.09
CA LEU A 516 -16.36 7.47 31.20
C LEU A 516 -16.86 6.13 31.73
N GLU A 517 -17.10 5.19 30.82
CA GLU A 517 -17.53 3.83 31.13
C GLU A 517 -16.49 3.10 31.96
N MET A 518 -15.25 2.97 31.46
CA MET A 518 -14.12 2.30 32.14
C MET A 518 -13.83 2.81 33.55
N HIS A 519 -14.22 4.05 33.86
CA HIS A 519 -14.03 4.68 35.16
C HIS A 519 -15.30 4.71 36.04
N GLY A 520 -16.34 3.96 35.68
CA GLY A 520 -17.59 3.85 36.46
C GLY A 520 -18.36 5.17 36.54
N LYS A 521 -18.20 6.06 35.55
CA LYS A 521 -18.88 7.36 35.49
C LYS A 521 -20.15 7.32 34.63
N THR A 522 -20.59 6.14 34.19
CA THR A 522 -21.86 5.88 33.49
C THR A 522 -22.71 4.88 34.29
N ARG A 523 -24.04 4.91 34.09
CA ARG A 523 -25.00 4.00 34.75
C ARG A 523 -25.52 2.88 33.85
N GLU A 524 -25.29 3.00 32.54
CA GLU A 524 -25.72 2.07 31.49
C GLU A 524 -24.56 1.89 30.51
N PRO A 525 -24.48 0.76 29.79
CA PRO A 525 -23.49 0.60 28.72
C PRO A 525 -23.89 1.48 27.53
N HIS A 526 -22.92 2.17 26.91
CA HIS A 526 -23.22 3.19 25.89
C HIS A 526 -22.83 2.79 24.47
N ALA A 527 -21.68 2.12 24.31
CA ALA A 527 -21.11 1.82 22.99
C ALA A 527 -20.68 0.36 22.88
N LEU A 528 -21.07 -0.28 21.78
CA LEU A 528 -20.87 -1.71 21.59
C LEU A 528 -19.39 -2.12 21.65
N CYS A 529 -18.50 -1.23 21.20
CA CYS A 529 -17.05 -1.46 21.19
C CYS A 529 -16.39 -1.55 22.55
N TYR A 530 -17.04 -1.09 23.63
CA TYR A 530 -16.49 -1.16 24.99
C TYR A 530 -17.15 -2.25 25.85
N GLY A 531 -18.23 -2.86 25.38
CA GLY A 531 -18.92 -3.92 26.10
C GLY A 531 -19.73 -3.38 27.27
N TRP A 532 -19.63 -4.03 28.43
CA TRP A 532 -20.28 -3.60 29.67
C TRP A 532 -19.42 -3.91 30.89
N LEU A 533 -19.72 -3.23 32.00
CA LEU A 533 -19.08 -3.39 33.31
C LEU A 533 -20.08 -3.89 34.35
N ALA A 534 -19.56 -4.39 35.48
CA ALA A 534 -20.36 -4.83 36.62
C ALA A 534 -21.37 -3.77 37.10
N ALA A 535 -21.00 -2.48 37.04
CA ALA A 535 -21.88 -1.37 37.42
C ALA A 535 -23.12 -1.22 36.52
N HIS A 536 -23.15 -1.83 35.34
CA HIS A 536 -24.30 -1.84 34.43
C HIS A 536 -25.24 -3.02 34.64
N VAL A 537 -24.83 -4.02 35.41
CA VAL A 537 -25.63 -5.23 35.65
C VAL A 537 -26.57 -4.96 36.82
N LYS A 538 -27.87 -4.87 36.52
CA LYS A 538 -28.93 -4.77 37.53
C LYS A 538 -29.62 -6.11 37.77
N PRO A 539 -30.01 -6.44 39.01
CA PRO A 539 -30.78 -7.65 39.27
C PRO A 539 -32.17 -7.63 38.64
N GLY A 540 -32.66 -8.81 38.25
CA GLY A 540 -33.91 -8.98 37.50
C GLY A 540 -33.69 -9.03 35.99
N THR A 541 -34.79 -8.92 35.23
CA THR A 541 -34.75 -8.87 33.76
C THR A 541 -34.60 -7.43 33.28
N HIS A 542 -33.62 -7.17 32.43
CA HIS A 542 -33.34 -5.85 31.85
C HIS A 542 -32.86 -5.99 30.41
N THR A 543 -32.77 -4.86 29.71
CA THR A 543 -32.28 -4.78 28.34
C THR A 543 -31.15 -3.77 28.24
N TRP A 544 -29.98 -4.22 27.76
CA TRP A 544 -28.94 -3.29 27.31
C TRP A 544 -29.23 -2.84 25.88
N THR A 545 -29.06 -1.55 25.62
CA THR A 545 -29.25 -0.96 24.29
C THR A 545 -27.97 -0.28 23.83
N TYR A 546 -27.34 -0.85 22.81
CA TYR A 546 -26.13 -0.33 22.20
C TYR A 546 -26.49 0.40 20.91
N SER A 547 -26.53 1.73 20.98
CA SER A 547 -26.83 2.58 19.81
C SER A 547 -25.57 3.19 19.18
N MET A 548 -24.51 3.37 19.97
CA MET A 548 -23.28 4.03 19.52
C MET A 548 -22.25 3.01 19.04
N GLY A 549 -21.69 3.24 17.85
CA GLY A 549 -20.65 2.41 17.26
C GLY A 549 -21.13 1.06 16.70
N THR A 550 -22.41 0.72 16.86
CA THR A 550 -22.98 -0.55 16.37
C THR A 550 -22.83 -0.68 14.86
N GLN A 551 -23.09 0.38 14.10
CA GLN A 551 -23.00 0.40 12.63
C GLN A 551 -21.59 0.12 12.10
N MET A 552 -20.54 0.36 12.90
CA MET A 552 -19.14 0.17 12.49
C MET A 552 -18.79 -1.31 12.27
N TYR A 553 -19.59 -2.21 12.82
CA TYR A 553 -19.40 -3.66 12.72
C TYR A 553 -20.10 -4.29 11.50
N PHE A 554 -20.77 -3.47 10.68
CA PHE A 554 -21.50 -3.92 9.50
C PHE A 554 -21.01 -3.19 8.25
N ASP A 555 -20.42 -3.94 7.35
CA ASP A 555 -19.77 -3.49 6.12
C ASP A 555 -20.48 -3.97 4.83
N HIS A 556 -21.46 -4.87 4.93
CA HIS A 556 -22.27 -5.35 3.81
C HIS A 556 -23.63 -5.91 4.25
N LYS A 557 -24.47 -6.24 3.27
CA LYS A 557 -25.67 -7.08 3.51
C LYS A 557 -25.20 -8.53 3.70
N GLY A 558 -25.72 -9.25 4.69
CA GLY A 558 -25.28 -10.61 4.94
C GLY A 558 -25.55 -11.07 6.36
N LYS A 559 -25.04 -12.25 6.69
CA LYS A 559 -25.11 -12.80 8.04
C LYS A 559 -23.87 -12.40 8.83
N TYR A 560 -24.06 -12.12 10.10
CA TYR A 560 -23.01 -11.77 11.05
C TYR A 560 -23.08 -12.68 12.25
N THR A 561 -21.93 -13.11 12.74
CA THR A 561 -21.80 -13.83 14.01
C THR A 561 -21.53 -12.84 15.12
N PHE A 562 -22.39 -12.84 16.13
CA PHE A 562 -22.22 -12.04 17.35
C PHE A 562 -21.76 -12.97 18.47
N ARG A 563 -20.58 -12.70 19.02
CA ARG A 563 -20.08 -13.38 20.21
C ARG A 563 -20.19 -12.44 21.40
N ILE A 564 -20.89 -12.91 22.42
CA ILE A 564 -21.02 -12.24 23.71
C ILE A 564 -20.08 -12.97 24.66
N LEU A 565 -19.10 -12.23 25.18
CA LEU A 565 -17.96 -12.80 25.91
C LEU A 565 -17.95 -12.30 27.35
N HIS A 566 -17.81 -13.22 28.30
CA HIS A 566 -17.49 -12.86 29.68
C HIS A 566 -16.02 -12.42 29.75
N ALA A 567 -15.75 -11.23 30.30
CA ALA A 567 -14.42 -10.61 30.31
C ALA A 567 -13.89 -10.31 31.71
N GLY A 568 -14.62 -10.65 32.78
CA GLY A 568 -14.17 -10.43 34.15
C GLY A 568 -15.32 -10.49 35.17
N GLY A 569 -14.96 -10.57 36.45
CA GLY A 569 -15.91 -10.83 37.53
C GLY A 569 -16.14 -12.33 37.77
N LYS A 570 -16.94 -12.67 38.78
CA LYS A 570 -17.17 -14.06 39.21
C LYS A 570 -18.59 -14.56 38.95
N ASP A 571 -19.50 -13.65 38.67
CA ASP A 571 -20.91 -13.97 38.49
C ASP A 571 -21.20 -14.45 37.06
N SER A 572 -22.44 -14.88 36.83
CA SER A 572 -22.96 -15.34 35.55
C SER A 572 -24.21 -14.54 35.17
N LEU A 573 -24.53 -14.51 33.88
CA LEU A 573 -25.65 -13.74 33.35
C LEU A 573 -26.45 -14.58 32.35
N LYS A 574 -27.77 -14.66 32.49
CA LYS A 574 -28.59 -15.33 31.49
C LYS A 574 -28.86 -14.40 30.33
N ILE A 575 -28.41 -14.74 29.12
CA ILE A 575 -28.73 -14.00 27.89
C ILE A 575 -29.98 -14.63 27.26
N LYS A 576 -31.06 -13.86 27.22
CA LYS A 576 -32.37 -14.33 26.75
C LYS A 576 -32.54 -14.09 25.26
N LYS A 577 -32.19 -12.88 24.82
CA LYS A 577 -32.39 -12.45 23.44
C LYS A 577 -31.32 -11.47 23.00
N VAL A 578 -30.93 -11.59 21.74
CA VAL A 578 -30.05 -10.66 21.03
C VAL A 578 -30.81 -10.20 19.80
N SER A 579 -30.94 -8.89 19.60
CA SER A 579 -31.76 -8.35 18.52
C SER A 579 -31.15 -7.12 17.89
N LEU A 580 -31.20 -7.05 16.56
CA LEU A 580 -30.72 -5.95 15.76
C LEU A 580 -31.91 -5.09 15.31
N TYR A 581 -31.82 -3.79 15.54
CA TYR A 581 -32.83 -2.81 15.18
C TYR A 581 -32.25 -1.77 14.22
N GLU A 582 -33.10 -1.22 13.38
CA GLU A 582 -32.91 0.07 12.72
C GLU A 582 -33.99 1.01 13.25
N GLU A 583 -33.57 2.06 13.97
CA GLU A 583 -34.48 2.90 14.75
C GLU A 583 -35.36 2.03 15.67
N GLU A 584 -36.68 2.05 15.49
CA GLU A 584 -37.63 1.26 16.28
C GLU A 584 -38.02 -0.08 15.62
N THR A 585 -37.51 -0.37 14.41
CA THR A 585 -37.87 -1.58 13.66
C THR A 585 -36.87 -2.69 13.89
N MET A 586 -37.33 -3.84 14.38
CA MET A 586 -36.49 -5.03 14.52
C MET A 586 -36.16 -5.62 13.15
N ILE A 587 -34.87 -5.76 12.84
CA ILE A 587 -34.36 -6.35 11.60
C ILE A 587 -34.30 -7.88 11.73
N ASP A 588 -33.69 -8.36 12.81
CA ASP A 588 -33.52 -9.78 13.09
C ASP A 588 -33.25 -10.01 14.59
N SER A 589 -33.46 -11.25 15.05
CA SER A 589 -33.19 -11.62 16.45
C SER A 589 -32.90 -13.10 16.64
N ALA A 590 -32.13 -13.40 17.69
CA ALA A 590 -31.87 -14.75 18.17
C ALA A 590 -32.20 -14.86 19.66
N GLU A 591 -32.72 -16.00 20.11
CA GLU A 591 -33.13 -16.25 21.49
C GLU A 591 -32.33 -17.40 22.10
N PRO A 592 -31.03 -17.18 22.43
CA PRO A 592 -30.16 -18.25 22.90
C PRO A 592 -30.67 -18.86 24.22
N ASN A 593 -31.24 -18.05 25.12
CA ASN A 593 -31.71 -18.50 26.44
C ASN A 593 -30.64 -19.27 27.25
N GLU A 594 -29.38 -18.86 27.09
CA GLU A 594 -28.19 -19.53 27.64
C GLU A 594 -27.59 -18.74 28.80
N GLU A 595 -26.91 -19.45 29.71
CA GLU A 595 -26.17 -18.87 30.82
C GLU A 595 -24.74 -18.52 30.37
N LEU A 596 -24.37 -17.25 30.43
CA LEU A 596 -23.01 -16.78 30.21
C LEU A 596 -22.18 -17.00 31.49
N ALA A 597 -21.52 -18.15 31.56
CA ALA A 597 -20.63 -18.50 32.67
C ALA A 597 -19.33 -17.66 32.67
N PRO A 598 -18.60 -17.57 33.81
CA PRO A 598 -17.28 -16.95 33.88
C PRO A 598 -16.31 -17.47 32.82
N LEU A 599 -15.65 -16.56 32.10
CA LEU A 599 -14.79 -16.84 30.94
C LEU A 599 -15.49 -17.58 29.78
N GLY A 600 -16.82 -17.68 29.81
CA GLY A 600 -17.63 -18.30 28.78
C GLY A 600 -17.93 -17.36 27.62
N LYS A 601 -18.59 -17.93 26.59
CA LYS A 601 -19.06 -17.20 25.42
C LYS A 601 -20.41 -17.74 24.96
N ILE A 602 -21.23 -16.86 24.40
CA ILE A 602 -22.48 -17.20 23.68
C ILE A 602 -22.32 -16.68 22.25
N GLU A 603 -22.67 -17.50 21.27
CA GLU A 603 -22.63 -17.13 19.85
C GLU A 603 -24.03 -17.15 19.25
N VAL A 604 -24.40 -16.10 18.53
CA VAL A 604 -25.65 -16.02 17.79
C VAL A 604 -25.39 -15.49 16.38
N SER A 605 -26.26 -15.84 15.43
CA SER A 605 -26.21 -15.28 14.08
C SER A 605 -27.40 -14.36 13.84
N LEU A 606 -27.14 -13.16 13.31
CA LEU A 606 -28.18 -12.24 12.84
C LEU A 606 -27.92 -11.85 11.38
N GLU A 607 -28.97 -11.61 10.61
CA GLU A 607 -28.92 -11.27 9.19
C GLU A 607 -29.31 -9.81 8.93
N LEU A 608 -28.39 -9.06 8.30
CA LEU A 608 -28.65 -7.73 7.78
C LEU A 608 -29.05 -7.82 6.30
N ARG A 609 -30.36 -7.82 6.03
CA ARG A 609 -30.92 -8.01 4.67
C ARG A 609 -30.68 -6.83 3.73
N LYS A 610 -30.47 -5.64 4.28
CA LYS A 610 -30.24 -4.38 3.55
C LYS A 610 -29.13 -3.61 4.25
N TRP A 611 -28.19 -3.05 3.50
CA TRP A 611 -27.09 -2.28 4.06
C TRP A 611 -26.86 -0.98 3.29
N ASN A 612 -26.53 0.07 4.04
CA ASN A 612 -25.90 1.29 3.56
C ASN A 612 -25.13 1.93 4.74
N PRO A 613 -24.09 2.73 4.48
CA PRO A 613 -23.22 3.27 5.53
C PRO A 613 -23.89 4.33 6.44
N SER A 614 -25.05 4.85 6.07
CA SER A 614 -25.78 5.88 6.84
C SER A 614 -26.84 5.33 7.80
N ARG A 615 -27.04 4.00 7.84
CA ARG A 615 -28.06 3.37 8.69
C ARG A 615 -27.70 3.51 10.17
N LYS A 616 -28.71 3.81 10.99
CA LYS A 616 -28.60 3.87 12.45
C LYS A 616 -29.03 2.54 13.05
N LEU A 617 -28.06 1.66 13.27
CA LEU A 617 -28.28 0.34 13.84
C LEU A 617 -28.19 0.37 15.36
N GLN A 618 -29.04 -0.40 16.04
CA GLN A 618 -29.00 -0.62 17.48
C GLN A 618 -28.95 -2.12 17.78
N LEU A 619 -28.09 -2.54 18.70
CA LEU A 619 -28.08 -3.90 19.24
C LEU A 619 -28.74 -3.88 20.62
N LYS A 620 -29.76 -4.72 20.82
CA LYS A 620 -30.43 -4.90 22.10
C LYS A 620 -30.19 -6.30 22.65
N ILE A 621 -29.75 -6.36 23.92
CA ILE A 621 -29.46 -7.60 24.64
C ILE A 621 -30.38 -7.70 25.85
N ASP A 622 -31.32 -8.63 25.81
CA ASP A 622 -32.18 -8.93 26.95
C ASP A 622 -31.47 -9.95 27.84
N TYR A 623 -31.32 -9.61 29.12
CA TYR A 623 -30.62 -10.45 30.08
C TYR A 623 -31.40 -10.57 31.39
N GLU A 624 -31.02 -11.56 32.19
CA GLU A 624 -31.55 -11.76 33.54
C GLU A 624 -30.40 -12.05 34.52
N ALA A 625 -30.33 -11.25 35.59
CA ALA A 625 -29.34 -11.37 36.65
C ALA A 625 -30.00 -11.69 37.99
N ALA A 626 -29.39 -12.54 38.81
CA ALA A 626 -29.91 -12.86 40.14
C ALA A 626 -29.68 -11.70 41.13
N GLU A 627 -30.47 -11.67 42.21
CA GLU A 627 -30.56 -10.55 43.19
C GLU A 627 -29.21 -10.08 43.76
N ASN A 628 -28.22 -10.97 43.85
CA ASN A 628 -26.87 -10.68 44.37
C ASN A 628 -25.73 -11.02 43.40
N LYS A 629 -26.02 -11.20 42.10
CA LYS A 629 -25.04 -11.61 41.08
C LYS A 629 -24.90 -10.54 40.00
N THR A 630 -24.05 -9.54 40.25
CA THR A 630 -23.85 -8.38 39.37
C THR A 630 -22.37 -8.10 39.08
N ASP A 631 -21.45 -8.84 39.70
CA ASP A 631 -20.00 -8.69 39.52
C ASP A 631 -19.54 -9.43 38.26
N LEU A 632 -19.82 -8.82 37.10
CA LEU A 632 -19.49 -9.37 35.77
C LEU A 632 -19.29 -8.24 34.74
N ASN A 633 -18.20 -8.34 33.96
CA ASN A 633 -17.90 -7.52 32.79
C ASN A 633 -17.97 -8.38 31.52
N GLY A 634 -18.14 -7.75 30.37
CA GLY A 634 -18.03 -8.48 29.10
C GLY A 634 -17.84 -7.60 27.88
N ILE A 635 -17.57 -8.25 26.77
CA ILE A 635 -17.25 -7.63 25.48
C ILE A 635 -18.01 -8.32 24.33
N PHE A 636 -18.05 -7.67 23.18
CA PHE A 636 -18.65 -8.21 21.97
C PHE A 636 -17.60 -8.41 20.88
N GLN A 637 -17.78 -9.45 20.07
CA GLN A 637 -17.14 -9.60 18.77
C GLN A 637 -18.22 -9.78 17.72
N VAL A 638 -18.07 -9.09 16.59
CA VAL A 638 -19.00 -9.18 15.47
C VAL A 638 -18.18 -9.46 14.23
N ASP A 639 -18.41 -10.62 13.61
CA ASP A 639 -17.69 -11.04 12.42
C ASP A 639 -18.66 -11.31 11.27
N PRO A 640 -18.38 -10.82 10.06
CA PRO A 640 -19.16 -11.21 8.89
C PRO A 640 -18.98 -12.70 8.59
N LEU A 641 -20.07 -13.36 8.21
CA LEU A 641 -20.02 -14.71 7.64
C LEU A 641 -19.83 -14.59 6.13
N LEU A 642 -18.67 -15.04 5.66
CA LEU A 642 -18.29 -15.08 4.24
C LEU A 642 -19.26 -15.91 3.39
#